data_AF-A0A1H3ZF15-F1
#
_entry.id   AF-A0A1H3ZF15-F1
#
_cell.length_a   1.000
_cell.length_b   1.000
_cell.length_c   1.000
_cell.angle_alpha   90.00
_cell.angle_beta   90.00
_cell.angle_gamma   90.00
#
_symmetry.space_group_name_H-M   'P 1'
#
loop_
_entity.id
_entity.type
_entity.pdbx_description
1 polymer ?
#
loop_
_entity_poly.entity_id
_entity_poly.type
_entity_poly.pdbx_seq_one_letter_code
_entity_poly.pdbx_strand_id
1 'polypeptide(L)'
;MKLSFFIVFLSCMQVAATGYSQRRISLDLKNTKIKRVLDRIAGQSTVHFLYSNRKVDLQQKIDVQAHGEALDVVLNKVLDGTGFTWKELDNELVVIIPANTAWDNIKVKGRIVSADENEPLPGVTVQVKGTSIGTLTDADGKFSIDAPAGGQLVFRYVGYEVMELPVKANMDVQLKKSSSALTEVVVIGYGVTQKKDLTGSVVSVTPKEFNKGIISNPVQVLQGKVAGLVISKPGGNPNGKVSISLRGASSLSASSQPLFVVDGIPGIDINAVPPDDIVSIDVLKDASAAAIYGSRGANGVIMVTTRRGKDGAPQVSYSGYIGIDRISNTYDVLSADQYRQYLKDNNLDARAWDLGSSTDWQKAVIRTGLSHSHNISMSGGKDNTRYSASVNYLNNEGVVLNSGLERIIGRITLDQGMFNNRLRLGLSMNYVGEKNRYAGQDQDGNGDNRIWEQMIAYNPTAPVYNADGTFYEKLDINDNYNPVALANQIKHQRAMNKFIGSAKATYDITKHLTYDLLLGLERASSDRGLYYSKESPVIEGAGSNGTATRASRTWDNKTLETYFTYNQQWQKNTLKVTAGYSYQNFFTNSMSAGNTQFVSDIFSYNNLGAGQGDQPAVSSGAEENSLVSFIGRAFYSYQDKYLLTATVRRDGSTRFGKDRKWGTFPSASLAWRLTQEPFLQNSSWLQDLKLRVGYGVTGNQEISNYKSPLTYAPGGKVLDNGRWVTSYQIGQNENPNLRWESAAQFNAGFDFVMFKGRLNGTIEYYDKRTKDLLFNYNVPSPPYLFPSMLANVGKISNKGVEESKVVLPTKDQIIAQMKVLRAFHYYLAIDAFGNIPIVTSFAQTDPPRNTPRAEAFKFVEKEILDNIQALPATLDTKNYGKVTKGMAFMLLARLYANAQVYTGTARWADCIKMCDSVTRQGYQLEADYFANFSTHNENSKENIFVVPYDAINAKGMMLHYLTLHYNNRYTYGLPSSPWNGWCTLQAFYESFEDDDKRKTMFLEGQQYSQDGTPLKTEQGDPLIFTRTIGDLANAKQTEGVRIVKYEIQKNTPYADQDNDLVIFRYADALMLKAECLLRMGREGEALAIVNNVRARNFESAKPLPALTLDILLAERGKEFIWEGCRRQDLIRFGKWNSAWQFHPADGEYRKLFPIPQAQLDANPNLVQNPGYK
;
A
#
# COMPACT_ATOMS: atom_id res chain seq x y z
N MET A 1 28.10 -21.85 -14.65
CA MET A 1 27.50 -21.36 -15.92
C MET A 1 26.47 -20.22 -15.76
N LYS A 2 25.71 -20.10 -14.65
CA LYS A 2 24.63 -19.09 -14.52
C LYS A 2 25.11 -17.66 -14.17
N LEU A 3 26.21 -17.52 -13.43
CA LEU A 3 26.80 -16.21 -13.11
C LEU A 3 27.47 -15.57 -14.32
N SER A 4 28.07 -16.38 -15.20
CA SER A 4 28.76 -15.92 -16.41
C SER A 4 27.81 -15.26 -17.41
N PHE A 5 26.58 -15.76 -17.57
CA PHE A 5 25.58 -15.11 -18.44
C PHE A 5 25.07 -13.80 -17.85
N PHE A 6 24.91 -13.73 -16.52
CA PHE A 6 24.53 -12.50 -15.81
C PHE A 6 25.63 -11.44 -15.88
N ILE A 7 26.90 -11.85 -15.73
CA ILE A 7 28.08 -10.99 -15.88
C ILE A 7 28.24 -10.55 -17.34
N VAL A 8 28.05 -11.45 -18.32
CA VAL A 8 28.11 -11.10 -19.75
C VAL A 8 26.99 -10.10 -20.09
N PHE A 9 25.77 -10.30 -19.59
CA PHE A 9 24.65 -9.38 -19.80
C PHE A 9 24.87 -8.02 -19.12
N LEU A 10 25.40 -7.99 -17.88
CA LEU A 10 25.81 -6.75 -17.20
C LEU A 10 26.98 -6.05 -17.90
N SER A 11 27.94 -6.80 -18.45
CA SER A 11 29.03 -6.24 -19.24
C SER A 11 28.55 -5.70 -20.59
N CYS A 12 27.50 -6.28 -21.20
CA CYS A 12 26.83 -5.69 -22.37
C CYS A 12 26.04 -4.43 -22.01
N MET A 13 25.52 -4.31 -20.77
CA MET A 13 24.90 -3.06 -20.29
C MET A 13 25.92 -1.97 -19.94
N GLN A 14 27.16 -2.34 -19.57
CA GLN A 14 28.25 -1.38 -19.38
C GLN A 14 28.71 -0.71 -20.69
N VAL A 15 28.49 -1.34 -21.86
CA VAL A 15 28.88 -0.76 -23.16
C VAL A 15 28.00 0.45 -23.55
N ALA A 16 26.85 0.65 -22.90
CA ALA A 16 26.00 1.84 -23.10
C ALA A 16 26.17 2.92 -22.01
N ALA A 17 27.12 2.76 -21.09
CA ALA A 17 27.42 3.70 -20.01
C ALA A 17 28.89 4.16 -20.08
N THR A 18 29.28 4.80 -21.18
CA THR A 18 30.45 5.69 -21.16
C THR A 18 30.10 6.90 -20.31
N GLY A 19 30.56 6.85 -19.05
CA GLY A 19 30.37 7.91 -18.08
C GLY A 19 30.96 9.24 -18.53
N TYR A 20 30.33 10.32 -18.07
CA TYR A 20 30.84 11.68 -18.05
C TYR A 20 32.20 11.71 -17.32
N SER A 21 33.28 11.44 -18.04
CA SER A 21 34.65 11.67 -17.61
C SER A 21 35.33 12.57 -18.64
N GLN A 22 35.52 13.83 -18.24
CA GLN A 22 36.35 14.89 -18.83
C GLN A 22 36.89 14.62 -20.25
N ARG A 23 36.29 15.22 -21.28
CA ARG A 23 36.78 15.20 -22.67
C ARG A 23 38.12 15.95 -22.76
N ARG A 24 39.24 15.25 -22.63
CA ARG A 24 40.60 15.80 -22.75
C ARG A 24 41.09 15.71 -24.19
N ILE A 25 41.55 16.82 -24.76
CA ILE A 25 41.99 16.96 -26.14
C ILE A 25 43.49 17.28 -26.18
N SER A 26 44.22 16.60 -27.05
CA SER A 26 45.65 16.85 -27.30
C SER A 26 45.90 17.17 -28.77
N LEU A 27 46.45 18.35 -29.04
CA LEU A 27 46.73 18.85 -30.39
C LEU A 27 48.06 19.60 -30.38
N ASP A 28 48.88 19.38 -31.39
CA ASP A 28 50.02 20.23 -31.71
C ASP A 28 50.00 20.47 -33.22
N LEU A 29 49.35 21.55 -33.63
CA LEU A 29 49.09 21.87 -35.02
C LEU A 29 49.53 23.31 -35.30
N LYS A 30 50.44 23.48 -36.26
CA LYS A 30 50.89 24.78 -36.74
C LYS A 30 50.33 25.08 -38.12
N ASN A 31 50.01 26.34 -38.39
CA ASN A 31 49.55 26.91 -39.65
C ASN A 31 48.43 26.08 -40.30
N THR A 32 47.46 25.64 -39.48
CA THR A 32 46.42 24.68 -39.88
C THR A 32 45.06 25.36 -39.94
N LYS A 33 44.29 25.08 -40.99
CA LYS A 33 42.94 25.62 -41.15
C LYS A 33 42.04 25.20 -39.98
N ILE A 34 41.25 26.12 -39.44
CA ILE A 34 40.33 25.86 -38.32
C ILE A 34 39.43 24.64 -38.61
N LYS A 35 38.93 24.48 -39.84
CA LYS A 35 38.17 23.28 -40.22
C LYS A 35 38.90 21.98 -39.87
N ARG A 36 40.18 21.89 -40.23
CA ARG A 36 41.00 20.70 -40.01
C ARG A 36 41.33 20.50 -38.53
N VAL A 37 41.42 21.58 -37.76
CA VAL A 37 41.55 21.52 -36.30
C VAL A 37 40.27 20.95 -35.69
N LEU A 38 39.10 21.44 -36.06
CA LEU A 38 37.80 20.94 -35.60
C LEU A 38 37.58 19.47 -36.00
N ASP A 39 37.96 19.08 -37.23
CA ASP A 39 37.90 17.68 -37.68
C ASP A 39 38.80 16.78 -36.82
N ARG A 40 39.96 17.28 -36.37
CA ARG A 40 40.86 16.56 -35.44
C ARG A 40 40.30 16.46 -34.03
N ILE A 41 39.60 17.48 -33.55
CA ILE A 41 38.89 17.46 -32.25
C ILE A 41 37.74 16.45 -32.31
N ALA A 42 36.96 16.46 -33.38
CA ALA A 42 35.88 15.49 -33.61
C ALA A 42 36.43 14.06 -33.78
N GLY A 43 37.64 13.88 -34.31
CA GLY A 43 38.29 12.58 -34.39
C GLY A 43 38.81 12.04 -33.05
N GLN A 44 39.03 12.89 -32.05
CA GLN A 44 39.50 12.53 -30.71
C GLN A 44 38.39 12.54 -29.64
N SER A 45 37.16 12.90 -30.00
CA SER A 45 36.02 13.00 -29.09
C SER A 45 34.73 12.51 -29.75
N THR A 46 33.65 12.43 -28.99
CA THR A 46 32.32 12.09 -29.51
C THR A 46 31.55 13.30 -30.06
N VAL A 47 32.20 14.46 -30.17
CA VAL A 47 31.55 15.72 -30.52
C VAL A 47 31.40 15.91 -32.01
N HIS A 48 30.20 16.32 -32.43
CA HIS A 48 29.91 16.75 -33.79
C HIS A 48 29.83 18.28 -33.86
N PHE A 49 30.47 18.89 -34.86
CA PHE A 49 30.43 20.34 -35.06
C PHE A 49 29.38 20.73 -36.08
N LEU A 50 28.48 21.64 -35.71
CA LEU A 50 27.52 22.28 -36.61
C LEU A 50 27.90 23.74 -36.81
N TYR A 51 28.11 24.14 -38.07
CA TYR A 51 28.44 25.51 -38.43
C TYR A 51 27.95 25.84 -39.84
N SER A 52 27.74 27.13 -40.12
CA SER A 52 27.39 27.60 -41.46
C SER A 52 28.63 27.99 -42.25
N ASN A 53 28.95 27.25 -43.32
CA ASN A 53 30.06 27.55 -44.24
C ASN A 53 29.96 28.93 -44.93
N ARG A 54 28.79 29.59 -44.86
CA ARG A 54 28.59 30.94 -45.42
C ARG A 54 28.89 32.07 -44.43
N LYS A 55 28.96 31.77 -43.13
CA LYS A 55 29.10 32.77 -42.08
C LYS A 55 30.36 32.61 -41.22
N VAL A 56 30.92 31.40 -41.14
CA VAL A 56 32.15 31.12 -40.39
C VAL A 56 33.31 30.91 -41.36
N ASP A 57 34.34 31.76 -41.30
CA ASP A 57 35.54 31.56 -42.13
C ASP A 57 36.45 30.48 -41.52
N LEU A 58 36.20 29.24 -41.90
CA LEU A 58 36.98 28.09 -41.47
C LEU A 58 38.26 27.87 -42.28
N GLN A 59 38.59 28.77 -43.21
CA GLN A 59 39.83 28.74 -43.99
C GLN A 59 40.97 29.49 -43.30
N GLN A 60 40.67 30.33 -42.30
CA GLN A 60 41.67 30.95 -41.44
C GLN A 60 42.57 29.87 -40.83
N LYS A 61 43.88 30.13 -40.87
CA LYS A 61 44.90 29.23 -40.33
C LYS A 61 45.29 29.70 -38.94
N ILE A 62 45.41 28.75 -38.02
CA ILE A 62 45.80 29.01 -36.63
C ILE A 62 46.91 28.05 -36.20
N ASP A 63 47.63 28.46 -35.17
CA ASP A 63 48.51 27.62 -34.37
C ASP A 63 47.77 27.23 -33.10
N VAL A 64 47.63 25.94 -32.81
CA VAL A 64 47.00 25.44 -31.59
C VAL A 64 47.84 24.36 -30.95
N GLN A 65 48.17 24.57 -29.67
CA GLN A 65 48.84 23.61 -28.80
C GLN A 65 48.00 23.36 -27.56
N ALA A 66 47.71 22.08 -27.31
CA ALA A 66 46.96 21.58 -26.17
C ALA A 66 47.48 20.19 -25.79
N HIS A 67 47.74 19.97 -24.50
CA HIS A 67 48.21 18.68 -23.99
C HIS A 67 47.27 18.21 -22.87
N GLY A 68 46.31 17.33 -23.22
CA GLY A 68 45.34 16.80 -22.25
C GLY A 68 44.47 17.90 -21.63
N GLU A 69 44.13 18.93 -22.40
CA GLU A 69 43.30 20.05 -21.95
C GLU A 69 41.81 19.76 -22.13
N ALA A 70 40.94 20.37 -21.33
CA ALA A 70 39.50 20.18 -21.48
C ALA A 70 38.98 20.78 -22.79
N LEU A 71 37.98 20.14 -23.40
CA LEU A 71 37.44 20.51 -24.71
C LEU A 71 37.02 21.99 -24.80
N ASP A 72 36.40 22.52 -23.75
CA ASP A 72 35.98 23.93 -23.66
C ASP A 72 37.17 24.90 -23.74
N VAL A 73 38.27 24.57 -23.05
CA VAL A 73 39.53 25.34 -23.09
C VAL A 73 40.14 25.31 -24.49
N VAL A 74 40.18 24.14 -25.13
CA VAL A 74 40.72 23.99 -26.48
C VAL A 74 39.86 24.71 -27.51
N LEU A 75 38.53 24.64 -27.41
CA LEU A 75 37.63 25.37 -28.31
C LEU A 75 37.73 26.88 -28.16
N ASN A 76 37.90 27.38 -26.93
CA ASN A 76 38.16 28.80 -26.70
C ASN A 76 39.46 29.24 -27.37
N LYS A 77 40.55 28.47 -27.25
CA LYS A 77 41.82 28.76 -27.95
C LYS A 77 41.69 28.72 -29.48
N VAL A 78 40.90 27.80 -30.02
CA VAL A 78 40.69 27.63 -31.46
C VAL A 78 39.85 28.76 -32.06
N LEU A 79 38.90 29.29 -31.30
CA LEU A 79 37.95 30.31 -31.76
C LEU A 79 38.32 31.73 -31.29
N ASP A 80 39.35 31.88 -30.47
CA ASP A 80 39.84 33.18 -30.01
C ASP A 80 40.28 34.07 -31.19
N GLY A 81 39.87 35.34 -31.16
CA GLY A 81 40.15 36.29 -32.23
C GLY A 81 39.41 36.05 -33.56
N THR A 82 38.54 35.04 -33.67
CA THR A 82 37.83 34.71 -34.92
C THR A 82 36.47 35.41 -35.08
N GLY A 83 35.96 36.06 -34.03
CA GLY A 83 34.60 36.64 -34.01
C GLY A 83 33.48 35.61 -33.82
N PHE A 84 33.81 34.34 -33.62
CA PHE A 84 32.89 33.26 -33.33
C PHE A 84 33.08 32.73 -31.90
N THR A 85 32.00 32.22 -31.33
CA THR A 85 31.98 31.46 -30.09
C THR A 85 31.32 30.11 -30.33
N TRP A 86 31.27 29.27 -29.30
CA TRP A 86 30.66 27.97 -29.39
C TRP A 86 29.64 27.80 -28.28
N LYS A 87 28.62 26.99 -28.56
CA LYS A 87 27.65 26.55 -27.57
C LYS A 87 27.44 25.05 -27.75
N GLU A 88 27.59 24.31 -26.66
CA GLU A 88 27.20 22.91 -26.63
C GLU A 88 25.68 22.82 -26.49
N LEU A 89 25.05 22.06 -27.39
CA LEU A 89 23.65 21.66 -27.30
C LEU A 89 23.57 20.20 -26.82
N ASP A 90 22.39 19.76 -26.40
CA ASP A 90 22.13 18.36 -26.06
C ASP A 90 22.55 17.40 -27.20
N ASN A 91 22.98 16.17 -26.85
CA ASN A 91 23.49 15.13 -27.75
C ASN A 91 24.86 15.41 -28.42
N GLU A 92 25.84 15.92 -27.68
CA GLU A 92 27.25 16.01 -28.12
C GLU A 92 27.47 16.88 -29.38
N LEU A 93 26.52 17.77 -29.67
CA LEU A 93 26.56 18.67 -30.81
C LEU A 93 27.08 20.05 -30.36
N VAL A 94 28.25 20.44 -30.83
CA VAL A 94 28.80 21.78 -30.60
C VAL A 94 28.50 22.66 -31.80
N VAL A 95 27.76 23.74 -31.56
CA VAL A 95 27.40 24.71 -32.59
C VAL A 95 28.34 25.91 -32.51
N ILE A 96 29.01 26.23 -33.62
CA ILE A 96 29.85 27.43 -33.72
C ILE A 96 28.97 28.57 -34.27
N ILE A 97 28.86 29.64 -33.50
CA ILE A 97 27.97 30.78 -33.75
C ILE A 97 28.75 32.10 -33.67
N PRO A 98 28.33 33.18 -34.35
CA PRO A 98 28.92 34.50 -34.15
C PRO A 98 28.81 34.93 -32.68
N ALA A 99 29.86 35.56 -32.13
CA ALA A 99 29.92 35.96 -30.72
C ALA A 99 28.76 36.91 -30.28
N ASN A 100 28.08 37.56 -31.23
CA ASN A 100 26.95 38.47 -31.01
C ASN A 100 25.59 37.90 -31.48
N THR A 101 25.33 36.60 -31.30
CA THR A 101 24.02 36.02 -31.66
C THR A 101 23.02 36.20 -30.52
N ALA A 102 22.33 37.34 -30.47
CA ALA A 102 21.08 37.47 -29.73
C ALA A 102 19.99 36.66 -30.46
N TRP A 103 19.28 35.79 -29.75
CA TRP A 103 17.99 35.29 -30.24
C TRP A 103 16.99 36.43 -30.11
N ASP A 104 16.28 36.76 -31.19
CA ASP A 104 15.15 37.70 -31.12
C ASP A 104 14.03 37.06 -30.29
N ASN A 105 14.14 37.24 -28.98
CA ASN A 105 13.09 36.97 -28.04
C ASN A 105 12.05 38.05 -28.21
N ILE A 106 10.80 37.65 -28.42
CA ILE A 106 9.69 38.58 -28.36
C ILE A 106 9.05 38.49 -26.99
N LYS A 107 8.68 39.65 -26.45
CA LYS A 107 7.90 39.73 -25.22
C LYS A 107 6.46 39.36 -25.52
N VAL A 108 6.07 38.14 -25.17
CA VAL A 108 4.71 37.62 -25.27
C VAL A 108 3.90 38.17 -24.11
N LYS A 109 2.73 38.73 -24.40
CA LYS A 109 1.71 39.05 -23.40
C LYS A 109 0.43 38.29 -23.73
N GLY A 110 -0.32 37.88 -22.72
CA GLY A 110 -1.56 37.17 -22.97
C GLY A 110 -2.47 37.05 -21.78
N ARG A 111 -3.68 36.55 -22.00
CA ARG A 111 -4.68 36.27 -20.97
C ARG A 111 -5.22 34.86 -21.11
N ILE A 112 -5.39 34.19 -19.98
CA ILE A 112 -5.85 32.80 -19.90
C ILE A 112 -7.17 32.74 -19.14
N VAL A 113 -8.19 32.13 -19.75
CA VAL A 113 -9.53 31.94 -19.16
C VAL A 113 -10.00 30.50 -19.24
N SER A 114 -10.98 30.12 -18.43
CA SER A 114 -11.64 28.82 -18.51
C SER A 114 -12.53 28.76 -19.77
N ALA A 115 -12.49 27.64 -20.50
CA ALA A 115 -13.32 27.48 -21.70
C ALA A 115 -14.83 27.36 -21.38
N ASP A 116 -15.18 26.90 -20.18
CA ASP A 116 -16.55 26.58 -19.80
C ASP A 116 -17.31 27.79 -19.22
N GLU A 117 -16.63 28.61 -18.42
CA GLU A 117 -17.23 29.70 -17.62
C GLU A 117 -16.64 31.08 -17.98
N ASN A 118 -15.65 31.13 -18.89
CA ASN A 118 -14.94 32.34 -19.33
C ASN A 118 -14.31 33.15 -18.17
N GLU A 119 -14.00 32.47 -17.06
CA GLU A 119 -13.40 33.06 -15.87
C GLU A 119 -11.87 33.13 -16.02
N PRO A 120 -11.22 34.22 -15.54
CA PRO A 120 -9.76 34.32 -15.55
C PRO A 120 -9.11 33.23 -14.69
N LEU A 121 -8.02 32.64 -15.20
CA LEU A 121 -7.31 31.57 -14.51
C LEU A 121 -5.99 32.07 -13.91
N PRO A 122 -5.93 32.32 -12.59
CA PRO A 122 -4.68 32.68 -11.90
C PRO A 122 -3.79 31.47 -11.59
N GLY A 123 -2.48 31.63 -11.72
CA GLY A 123 -1.47 30.60 -11.41
C GLY A 123 -1.26 29.54 -12.49
N VAL A 124 -1.66 29.79 -13.74
CA VAL A 124 -1.34 28.93 -14.89
C VAL A 124 0.15 29.04 -15.19
N THR A 125 0.85 27.91 -15.27
CA THR A 125 2.25 27.86 -15.70
C THR A 125 2.33 28.01 -17.21
N VAL A 126 3.04 29.03 -17.68
CA VAL A 126 3.33 29.29 -19.10
C VAL A 126 4.83 29.13 -19.31
N GLN A 127 5.24 28.14 -20.10
CA GLN A 127 6.66 27.77 -20.23
C GLN A 127 7.08 27.61 -21.70
N VAL A 128 8.28 28.06 -22.04
CA VAL A 128 8.88 27.79 -23.36
C VAL A 128 9.30 26.32 -23.43
N LYS A 129 8.73 25.60 -24.40
CA LYS A 129 8.90 24.14 -24.55
C LYS A 129 10.37 23.75 -24.64
N GLY A 130 10.80 22.79 -23.80
CA GLY A 130 12.18 22.29 -23.76
C GLY A 130 13.16 23.16 -22.95
N THR A 131 12.70 24.20 -22.26
CA THR A 131 13.55 25.09 -21.45
C THR A 131 12.99 25.27 -20.04
N SER A 132 13.76 25.85 -19.12
CA SER A 132 13.29 26.30 -17.79
C SER A 132 12.67 27.70 -17.81
N ILE A 133 12.59 28.37 -18.96
CA ILE A 133 12.04 29.73 -19.09
C ILE A 133 10.51 29.65 -18.99
N GLY A 134 9.94 30.20 -17.92
CA GLY A 134 8.51 30.17 -17.65
C GLY A 134 8.03 31.32 -16.76
N THR A 135 6.71 31.52 -16.74
CA THR A 135 6.02 32.51 -15.90
C THR A 135 4.69 31.93 -15.39
N LEU A 136 4.04 32.62 -14.46
CA LEU A 136 2.70 32.30 -13.96
C LEU A 136 1.72 33.40 -14.35
N THR A 137 0.45 33.06 -14.56
CA THR A 137 -0.60 34.08 -14.71
C THR A 137 -0.95 34.76 -13.38
N ASP A 138 -1.29 36.04 -13.45
CA ASP A 138 -1.78 36.84 -12.33
C ASP A 138 -3.27 36.60 -12.01
N ALA A 139 -3.83 37.39 -11.07
CA ALA A 139 -5.23 37.32 -10.63
C ALA A 139 -6.26 37.52 -11.76
N ASP A 140 -5.90 38.28 -12.81
CA ASP A 140 -6.75 38.53 -13.98
C ASP A 140 -6.55 37.48 -15.10
N GLY A 141 -5.71 36.49 -14.85
CA GLY A 141 -5.29 35.47 -15.81
C GLY A 141 -4.27 35.97 -16.82
N LYS A 142 -3.63 37.13 -16.62
CA LYS A 142 -2.66 37.71 -17.57
C LYS A 142 -1.25 37.18 -17.31
N PHE A 143 -0.46 37.04 -18.36
CA PHE A 143 0.96 36.66 -18.28
C PHE A 143 1.83 37.51 -19.20
N SER A 144 3.13 37.60 -18.88
CA SER A 144 4.16 38.14 -19.76
C SER A 144 5.41 37.26 -19.69
N ILE A 145 5.94 36.84 -20.84
CA ILE A 145 7.12 35.98 -20.94
C ILE A 145 7.95 36.35 -22.17
N ASP A 146 9.28 36.36 -22.04
CA ASP A 146 10.18 36.51 -23.18
C ASP A 146 10.44 35.12 -23.80
N ALA A 147 10.02 34.95 -25.06
CA ALA A 147 10.08 33.67 -25.75
C ALA A 147 10.64 33.83 -27.18
N PRO A 148 11.41 32.85 -27.70
CA PRO A 148 11.91 32.91 -29.07
C PRO A 148 10.76 32.95 -30.07
N ALA A 149 10.82 33.84 -31.07
CA ALA A 149 9.74 34.06 -32.05
C ALA A 149 9.33 32.81 -32.87
N GLY A 150 10.15 31.75 -32.89
CA GLY A 150 9.84 30.45 -33.51
C GLY A 150 9.54 29.30 -32.54
N GLY A 151 9.42 29.58 -31.23
CA GLY A 151 9.21 28.58 -30.18
C GLY A 151 7.75 28.18 -29.96
N GLN A 152 7.53 27.25 -29.03
CA GLN A 152 6.20 26.88 -28.52
C GLN A 152 6.09 27.20 -27.03
N LEU A 153 4.93 27.70 -26.60
CA LEU A 153 4.56 27.84 -25.20
C LEU A 153 3.68 26.66 -24.77
N VAL A 154 3.98 26.11 -23.60
CA VAL A 154 3.23 25.06 -22.92
C VAL A 154 2.49 25.69 -21.75
N PHE A 155 1.17 25.51 -21.73
CA PHE A 155 0.27 26.02 -20.71
C PHE A 155 -0.16 24.86 -19.81
N ARG A 156 0.10 24.95 -18.51
CA ARG A 156 -0.23 23.92 -17.52
C ARG A 156 -0.99 24.52 -16.36
N TYR A 157 -2.12 23.91 -16.03
CA TYR A 157 -2.89 24.28 -14.86
C TYR A 157 -3.56 23.04 -14.26
N VAL A 158 -3.60 22.96 -12.93
CA VAL A 158 -4.13 21.79 -12.23
C VAL A 158 -5.62 21.64 -12.54
N GLY A 159 -6.02 20.46 -13.04
CA GLY A 159 -7.40 20.18 -13.43
C GLY A 159 -7.80 20.66 -14.83
N TYR A 160 -6.84 21.07 -15.67
CA TYR A 160 -7.04 21.50 -17.06
C TYR A 160 -6.14 20.70 -18.03
N GLU A 161 -6.53 20.60 -19.29
CA GLU A 161 -5.72 19.94 -20.33
C GLU A 161 -4.45 20.75 -20.62
N VAL A 162 -3.31 20.06 -20.80
CA VAL A 162 -2.06 20.72 -21.22
C VAL A 162 -2.21 21.17 -22.66
N MET A 163 -2.01 22.46 -22.91
CA MET A 163 -2.13 23.06 -24.24
C MET A 163 -0.76 23.55 -24.71
N GLU A 164 -0.42 23.30 -25.97
CA GLU A 164 0.81 23.80 -26.60
C GLU A 164 0.44 24.71 -27.78
N LEU A 165 0.97 25.93 -27.80
CA LEU A 165 0.69 26.90 -28.86
C LEU A 165 2.00 27.55 -29.35
N PRO A 166 2.11 27.90 -30.64
CA PRO A 166 3.24 28.66 -31.15
C PRO A 166 3.31 30.05 -30.52
N VAL A 167 4.53 30.55 -30.29
CA VAL A 167 4.79 31.87 -29.73
C VAL A 167 4.23 32.99 -30.62
N LYS A 168 3.44 33.90 -30.04
CA LYS A 168 2.89 35.11 -30.69
C LYS A 168 2.98 36.28 -29.70
N ALA A 169 3.08 37.52 -30.18
CA ALA A 169 3.23 38.70 -29.32
C ALA A 169 2.03 38.93 -28.36
N ASN A 170 0.81 38.63 -28.82
CA ASN A 170 -0.43 38.68 -28.02
C ASN A 170 -1.15 37.34 -28.11
N MET A 171 -1.55 36.77 -26.96
CA MET A 171 -2.21 35.47 -26.89
C MET A 171 -3.41 35.48 -25.93
N ASP A 172 -4.61 35.21 -26.45
CA ASP A 172 -5.76 34.85 -25.64
C ASP A 172 -5.93 33.32 -25.67
N VAL A 173 -5.83 32.68 -24.50
CA VAL A 173 -5.80 31.22 -24.39
C VAL A 173 -6.98 30.75 -23.55
N GLN A 174 -7.80 29.85 -24.10
CA GLN A 174 -8.88 29.20 -23.36
C GLN A 174 -8.45 27.81 -22.96
N LEU A 175 -8.28 27.56 -21.65
CA LEU A 175 -7.98 26.23 -21.15
C LEU A 175 -9.27 25.47 -20.89
N LYS A 176 -9.38 24.29 -21.49
CA LYS A 176 -10.46 23.35 -21.23
C LYS A 176 -10.20 22.61 -19.93
N LYS A 177 -11.22 22.55 -19.08
CA LYS A 177 -11.17 21.76 -17.85
C LYS A 177 -10.92 20.32 -18.24
N SER A 178 -9.94 19.70 -17.61
CA SER A 178 -9.66 18.29 -17.81
C SER A 178 -10.92 17.56 -17.34
N SER A 179 -11.56 16.85 -18.26
CA SER A 179 -12.66 15.99 -17.89
C SER A 179 -12.08 14.88 -17.01
N SER A 180 -12.16 15.06 -15.69
CA SER A 180 -11.81 14.04 -14.70
C SER A 180 -12.79 12.86 -14.69
N ALA A 181 -13.43 12.55 -15.84
CA ALA A 181 -13.66 11.16 -16.15
C ALA A 181 -12.27 10.62 -16.52
N LEU A 182 -11.50 10.19 -15.50
CA LEU A 182 -10.28 9.41 -15.69
C LEU A 182 -10.51 8.52 -16.91
N THR A 183 -9.73 8.71 -17.97
CA THR A 183 -9.61 7.75 -19.06
C THR A 183 -8.91 6.53 -18.47
N GLU A 184 -9.60 5.87 -17.55
CA GLU A 184 -9.13 4.71 -16.84
C GLU A 184 -9.11 3.61 -17.89
N VAL A 185 -7.89 3.27 -18.25
CA VAL A 185 -7.60 2.23 -19.20
C VAL A 185 -7.50 0.94 -18.41
N VAL A 186 -8.37 0.00 -18.76
CA VAL A 186 -8.37 -1.34 -18.18
C VAL A 186 -7.71 -2.25 -19.19
N VAL A 187 -6.80 -3.11 -18.73
CA VAL A 187 -6.22 -4.13 -19.59
C VAL A 187 -7.22 -5.29 -19.65
N ILE A 188 -7.46 -5.89 -20.83
CA ILE A 188 -8.32 -7.08 -20.95
C ILE A 188 -7.67 -8.00 -21.97
N GLY A 189 -7.22 -9.17 -21.49
CA GLY A 189 -6.42 -10.05 -22.32
C GLY A 189 -5.14 -9.35 -22.74
N TYR A 190 -4.98 -9.20 -24.05
CA TYR A 190 -3.77 -8.64 -24.66
C TYR A 190 -3.95 -7.18 -25.13
N GLY A 191 -5.11 -6.56 -24.85
CA GLY A 191 -5.45 -5.22 -25.30
C GLY A 191 -5.83 -4.27 -24.16
N VAL A 192 -5.63 -2.98 -24.39
CA VAL A 192 -6.08 -1.91 -23.50
C VAL A 192 -7.43 -1.40 -23.98
N THR A 193 -8.41 -1.27 -23.09
CA THR A 193 -9.76 -0.75 -23.40
C THR A 193 -10.12 0.34 -22.39
N GLN A 194 -10.78 1.40 -22.86
CA GLN A 194 -11.27 2.42 -21.93
C GLN A 194 -12.46 1.87 -21.14
N LYS A 195 -12.55 2.20 -19.85
CA LYS A 195 -13.66 1.78 -18.97
C LYS A 195 -15.05 2.03 -19.57
N LYS A 196 -15.21 3.12 -20.32
CA LYS A 196 -16.47 3.48 -21.00
C LYS A 196 -16.89 2.46 -22.07
N ASP A 197 -15.93 1.86 -22.78
CA ASP A 197 -16.14 0.92 -23.89
C ASP A 197 -16.35 -0.53 -23.41
N LEU A 198 -16.28 -0.77 -22.10
CA LEU A 198 -16.51 -2.08 -21.51
C LEU A 198 -18.00 -2.48 -21.58
N THR A 199 -18.24 -3.65 -22.16
CA THR A 199 -19.55 -4.29 -22.21
C THR A 199 -19.72 -5.38 -21.14
N GLY A 200 -18.61 -5.96 -20.66
CA GLY A 200 -18.59 -6.91 -19.54
C GLY A 200 -18.32 -6.24 -18.18
N SER A 201 -18.43 -7.02 -17.11
CA SER A 201 -18.19 -6.59 -15.73
C SER A 201 -16.73 -6.75 -15.33
N VAL A 202 -16.05 -5.62 -15.15
CA VAL A 202 -14.64 -5.54 -14.75
C VAL A 202 -14.45 -4.50 -13.66
N VAL A 203 -13.73 -4.86 -12.60
CA VAL A 203 -13.36 -3.96 -11.51
C VAL A 203 -11.84 -3.80 -11.49
N SER A 204 -11.36 -2.56 -11.62
CA SER A 204 -9.95 -2.20 -11.49
C SER A 204 -9.69 -1.73 -10.06
N VAL A 205 -8.65 -2.26 -9.41
CA VAL A 205 -8.17 -1.82 -8.09
C VAL A 205 -6.74 -1.33 -8.24
N THR A 206 -6.49 -0.12 -7.74
CA THR A 206 -5.16 0.53 -7.84
C THR A 206 -4.44 0.57 -6.49
N PRO A 207 -3.11 0.80 -6.45
CA PRO A 207 -2.35 0.88 -5.20
C PRO A 207 -2.88 1.86 -4.15
N LYS A 208 -3.63 2.89 -4.56
CA LYS A 208 -4.29 3.84 -3.64
C LYS A 208 -5.40 3.19 -2.82
N GLU A 209 -5.97 2.10 -3.32
CA GLU A 209 -7.09 1.38 -2.73
C GLU A 209 -6.66 0.09 -2.01
N PHE A 210 -5.40 -0.33 -2.19
CA PHE A 210 -4.85 -1.53 -1.57
C PHE A 210 -4.93 -1.47 -0.04
N ASN A 211 -5.17 -2.62 0.58
CA ASN A 211 -5.02 -2.76 2.02
C ASN A 211 -3.54 -2.52 2.41
N LYS A 212 -3.32 -1.91 3.57
CA LYS A 212 -1.98 -1.69 4.14
C LYS A 212 -1.71 -2.72 5.24
N GLY A 213 -0.44 -3.06 5.49
CA GLY A 213 -0.01 -4.01 6.53
C GLY A 213 0.98 -5.05 6.00
N ILE A 214 1.24 -6.10 6.79
CA ILE A 214 2.11 -7.22 6.39
C ILE A 214 1.36 -8.10 5.39
N ILE A 215 1.65 -7.90 4.11
CA ILE A 215 1.01 -8.61 3.01
C ILE A 215 1.94 -9.73 2.53
N SER A 216 1.71 -10.95 3.00
CA SER A 216 2.49 -12.13 2.59
C SER A 216 2.07 -12.68 1.22
N ASN A 217 0.84 -12.38 0.80
CA ASN A 217 0.26 -12.77 -0.48
C ASN A 217 -0.41 -11.55 -1.13
N PRO A 218 -0.04 -11.17 -2.37
CA PRO A 218 -0.57 -9.97 -3.01
C PRO A 218 -2.08 -9.94 -3.18
N VAL A 219 -2.77 -11.08 -3.19
CA VAL A 219 -4.24 -11.11 -3.29
C VAL A 219 -4.91 -10.43 -2.09
N GLN A 220 -4.27 -10.39 -0.93
CA GLN A 220 -4.82 -9.76 0.28
C GLN A 220 -5.11 -8.26 0.08
N VAL A 221 -4.44 -7.61 -0.87
CA VAL A 221 -4.71 -6.19 -1.20
C VAL A 221 -6.12 -5.97 -1.74
N LEU A 222 -6.75 -7.02 -2.31
CA LEU A 222 -8.10 -6.99 -2.85
C LEU A 222 -9.18 -7.29 -1.81
N GLN A 223 -8.81 -7.70 -0.59
CA GLN A 223 -9.77 -8.12 0.43
C GLN A 223 -10.72 -6.96 0.75
N GLY A 224 -12.02 -7.19 0.53
CA GLY A 224 -13.07 -6.18 0.73
C GLY A 224 -13.12 -5.07 -0.33
N LYS A 225 -12.35 -5.15 -1.42
CA LYS A 225 -12.31 -4.11 -2.48
C LYS A 225 -13.20 -4.42 -3.68
N VAL A 226 -13.53 -5.69 -3.88
CA VAL A 226 -14.31 -6.15 -5.04
C VAL A 226 -15.58 -6.85 -4.57
N ALA A 227 -16.74 -6.35 -4.99
CA ALA A 227 -18.02 -6.98 -4.69
C ALA A 227 -18.09 -8.39 -5.32
N GLY A 228 -18.58 -9.36 -4.55
CA GLY A 228 -18.66 -10.77 -4.97
C GLY A 228 -17.35 -11.55 -4.91
N LEU A 229 -16.22 -10.93 -4.53
CA LEU A 229 -14.94 -11.58 -4.34
C LEU A 229 -14.73 -11.90 -2.85
N VAL A 230 -14.70 -13.19 -2.51
CA VAL A 230 -14.41 -13.68 -1.16
C VAL A 230 -12.97 -14.15 -1.13
N ILE A 231 -12.18 -13.54 -0.25
CA ILE A 231 -10.78 -13.90 0.01
C ILE A 231 -10.70 -14.33 1.47
N SER A 232 -10.27 -15.56 1.71
CA SER A 232 -10.10 -16.12 3.04
C SER A 232 -8.68 -16.66 3.21
N LYS A 233 -8.00 -16.25 4.28
CA LYS A 233 -6.70 -16.80 4.69
C LYS A 233 -6.93 -17.62 5.97
N PRO A 234 -6.49 -18.89 6.01
CA PRO A 234 -6.55 -19.69 7.24
C PRO A 234 -5.51 -19.19 8.24
N GLY A 235 -5.91 -18.24 9.10
CA GLY A 235 -5.18 -17.82 10.29
C GLY A 235 -3.82 -17.12 10.06
N GLY A 236 -3.00 -17.12 11.11
CA GLY A 236 -1.69 -16.45 11.19
C GLY A 236 -0.52 -17.21 10.56
N ASN A 237 -0.76 -18.28 9.80
CA ASN A 237 0.31 -19.04 9.15
C ASN A 237 0.89 -18.25 7.95
N PRO A 238 2.18 -17.87 7.95
CA PRO A 238 2.81 -17.17 6.84
C PRO A 238 2.80 -17.98 5.53
N ASN A 239 2.79 -19.31 5.65
CA ASN A 239 2.80 -20.27 4.55
C ASN A 239 1.39 -20.74 4.15
N GLY A 240 0.34 -20.21 4.78
CA GLY A 240 -1.05 -20.59 4.52
C GLY A 240 -1.50 -20.20 3.11
N LYS A 241 -2.19 -21.11 2.41
CA LYS A 241 -2.79 -20.83 1.10
C LYS A 241 -4.02 -19.95 1.27
N VAL A 242 -4.11 -18.88 0.47
CA VAL A 242 -5.29 -18.02 0.42
C VAL A 242 -6.35 -18.70 -0.47
N SER A 243 -7.55 -18.89 0.08
CA SER A 243 -8.72 -19.33 -0.68
C SER A 243 -9.43 -18.13 -1.29
N ILE A 244 -9.78 -18.23 -2.56
CA ILE A 244 -10.36 -17.14 -3.35
C ILE A 244 -11.53 -17.70 -4.14
N SER A 245 -12.68 -17.04 -4.01
CA SER A 245 -13.89 -17.39 -4.74
C SER A 245 -14.55 -16.13 -5.26
N LEU A 246 -14.89 -16.12 -6.54
CA LEU A 246 -15.62 -15.03 -7.19
C LEU A 246 -17.04 -15.51 -7.52
N ARG A 247 -18.05 -14.81 -6.98
CA ARG A 247 -19.48 -15.16 -7.12
C ARG A 247 -19.83 -16.56 -6.57
N GLY A 248 -19.12 -16.96 -5.51
CA GLY A 248 -19.32 -18.24 -4.81
C GLY A 248 -18.67 -19.44 -5.50
N ALA A 249 -18.88 -20.63 -4.92
CA ALA A 249 -18.34 -21.87 -5.47
C ALA A 249 -19.05 -22.25 -6.79
N SER A 250 -18.28 -22.57 -7.82
CA SER A 250 -18.75 -22.87 -9.18
C SER A 250 -18.70 -24.35 -9.54
N SER A 251 -17.98 -25.16 -8.75
CA SER A 251 -17.81 -26.61 -8.89
C SER A 251 -17.77 -27.27 -7.50
N LEU A 252 -17.94 -28.59 -7.48
CA LEU A 252 -17.87 -29.41 -6.26
C LEU A 252 -16.49 -30.02 -6.01
N SER A 253 -15.80 -30.47 -7.08
CA SER A 253 -14.47 -31.07 -6.97
C SER A 253 -13.42 -30.50 -7.93
N ALA A 254 -13.84 -29.89 -9.03
CA ALA A 254 -12.90 -29.11 -9.85
C ALA A 254 -12.56 -27.80 -9.12
N SER A 255 -11.39 -27.24 -9.40
CA SER A 255 -11.00 -25.97 -8.77
C SER A 255 -12.04 -24.88 -9.03
N SER A 256 -12.38 -24.12 -7.99
CA SER A 256 -13.24 -22.93 -8.04
C SER A 256 -12.44 -21.62 -7.94
N GLN A 257 -11.11 -21.68 -7.97
CA GLN A 257 -10.26 -20.49 -7.91
C GLN A 257 -10.28 -19.74 -9.25
N PRO A 258 -10.29 -18.39 -9.24
CA PRO A 258 -10.11 -17.59 -10.45
C PRO A 258 -8.74 -17.84 -11.12
N LEU A 259 -8.67 -17.64 -12.43
CA LEU A 259 -7.41 -17.65 -13.15
C LEU A 259 -6.61 -16.38 -12.88
N PHE A 260 -5.35 -16.53 -12.51
CA PHE A 260 -4.41 -15.41 -12.45
C PHE A 260 -3.72 -15.20 -13.79
N VAL A 261 -3.63 -13.92 -14.20
CA VAL A 261 -2.90 -13.51 -15.41
C VAL A 261 -1.96 -12.39 -15.04
N VAL A 262 -0.65 -12.60 -15.18
CA VAL A 262 0.37 -11.59 -14.87
C VAL A 262 0.99 -11.11 -16.18
N ASP A 263 0.86 -9.82 -16.48
CA ASP A 263 1.32 -9.21 -17.74
C ASP A 263 0.90 -9.96 -19.02
N GLY A 264 -0.30 -10.54 -19.00
CA GLY A 264 -0.86 -11.31 -20.12
C GLY A 264 -0.49 -12.80 -20.15
N ILE A 265 0.34 -13.30 -19.22
CA ILE A 265 0.66 -14.73 -19.12
C ILE A 265 -0.36 -15.41 -18.18
N PRO A 266 -1.17 -16.37 -18.66
CA PRO A 266 -2.15 -17.07 -17.84
C PRO A 266 -1.51 -18.17 -16.98
N GLY A 267 -2.02 -18.33 -15.76
CA GLY A 267 -1.65 -19.42 -14.86
C GLY A 267 -0.34 -19.21 -14.10
N ILE A 268 0.15 -17.97 -14.05
CA ILE A 268 1.31 -17.58 -13.24
C ILE A 268 0.90 -17.41 -11.78
N ASP A 269 1.72 -17.90 -10.86
CA ASP A 269 1.54 -17.65 -9.44
C ASP A 269 1.71 -16.17 -9.10
N ILE A 270 0.65 -15.55 -8.56
CA ILE A 270 0.65 -14.14 -8.15
C ILE A 270 1.68 -13.84 -7.06
N ASN A 271 2.10 -14.82 -6.25
CA ASN A 271 3.16 -14.63 -5.25
C ASN A 271 4.53 -14.28 -5.85
N ALA A 272 4.68 -14.41 -7.18
CA ALA A 272 5.88 -14.00 -7.90
C ALA A 272 5.97 -12.49 -8.16
N VAL A 273 4.94 -11.71 -7.81
CA VAL A 273 4.91 -10.26 -7.98
C VAL A 273 4.77 -9.60 -6.62
N PRO A 274 5.73 -8.78 -6.17
CA PRO A 274 5.58 -8.04 -4.92
C PRO A 274 4.48 -6.97 -5.09
N PRO A 275 3.68 -6.67 -4.04
CA PRO A 275 2.61 -5.67 -4.12
C PRO A 275 3.08 -4.29 -4.59
N ASP A 276 4.30 -3.88 -4.23
CA ASP A 276 4.91 -2.59 -4.61
C ASP A 276 5.14 -2.43 -6.12
N ASP A 277 5.27 -3.55 -6.84
CA ASP A 277 5.46 -3.58 -8.30
C ASP A 277 4.14 -3.65 -9.06
N ILE A 278 2.99 -3.67 -8.38
CA ILE A 278 1.67 -3.73 -9.02
C ILE A 278 1.18 -2.32 -9.38
N VAL A 279 0.75 -2.13 -10.63
CA VAL A 279 0.14 -0.88 -11.14
C VAL A 279 -1.37 -0.92 -11.02
N SER A 280 -1.97 -2.06 -11.37
CA SER A 280 -3.40 -2.31 -11.23
C SER A 280 -3.67 -3.81 -11.09
N ILE A 281 -4.77 -4.13 -10.43
CA ILE A 281 -5.36 -5.46 -10.44
C ILE A 281 -6.78 -5.37 -10.97
N ASP A 282 -7.01 -5.98 -12.13
CA ASP A 282 -8.28 -5.98 -12.82
C ASP A 282 -8.98 -7.33 -12.62
N VAL A 283 -10.18 -7.30 -12.03
CA VAL A 283 -10.99 -8.49 -11.77
C VAL A 283 -12.14 -8.56 -12.78
N LEU A 284 -12.09 -9.57 -13.65
CA LEU A 284 -13.09 -9.85 -14.67
C LEU A 284 -14.11 -10.84 -14.09
N LYS A 285 -15.32 -10.34 -13.79
CA LYS A 285 -16.33 -11.07 -13.02
C LYS A 285 -17.34 -11.84 -13.86
N ASP A 286 -17.51 -11.48 -15.12
CA ASP A 286 -18.46 -12.13 -16.01
C ASP A 286 -17.81 -12.95 -17.13
N ALA A 287 -18.60 -13.89 -17.66
CA ALA A 287 -18.17 -14.78 -18.73
C ALA A 287 -17.82 -14.04 -20.03
N SER A 288 -18.40 -12.86 -20.31
CA SER A 288 -18.09 -12.08 -21.51
C SER A 288 -16.70 -11.43 -21.41
N ALA A 289 -16.37 -10.82 -20.28
CA ALA A 289 -15.05 -10.24 -20.05
C ALA A 289 -13.98 -11.34 -20.00
N ALA A 290 -14.25 -12.45 -19.29
CA ALA A 290 -13.33 -13.57 -19.14
C ALA A 290 -13.22 -14.49 -20.38
N ALA A 291 -14.11 -14.34 -21.38
CA ALA A 291 -14.20 -15.23 -22.55
C ALA A 291 -12.88 -15.38 -23.32
N ILE A 292 -12.02 -14.36 -23.28
CA ILE A 292 -10.71 -14.39 -23.93
C ILE A 292 -9.82 -15.51 -23.36
N TYR A 293 -9.93 -15.76 -22.05
CA TYR A 293 -9.17 -16.79 -21.35
C TYR A 293 -9.85 -18.16 -21.38
N GLY A 294 -11.05 -18.23 -21.97
CA GLY A 294 -11.76 -19.46 -22.29
C GLY A 294 -12.14 -20.27 -21.07
N SER A 295 -11.96 -21.59 -21.17
CA SER A 295 -12.26 -22.51 -20.09
C SER A 295 -11.45 -22.28 -18.80
N ARG A 296 -10.34 -21.56 -18.88
CA ARG A 296 -9.58 -21.21 -17.67
C ARG A 296 -10.25 -20.05 -16.90
N GLY A 297 -11.04 -19.23 -17.58
CA GLY A 297 -11.75 -18.09 -17.01
C GLY A 297 -13.13 -18.38 -16.43
N ALA A 298 -13.56 -19.65 -16.35
CA ALA A 298 -14.91 -20.01 -15.87
C ALA A 298 -15.19 -19.58 -14.43
N ASN A 299 -14.14 -19.43 -13.62
CA ASN A 299 -14.22 -18.98 -12.22
C ASN A 299 -13.91 -17.48 -12.07
N GLY A 300 -13.88 -16.74 -13.18
CA GLY A 300 -13.38 -15.37 -13.24
C GLY A 300 -11.89 -15.31 -13.50
N VAL A 301 -11.41 -14.10 -13.78
CA VAL A 301 -9.99 -13.84 -14.05
C VAL A 301 -9.53 -12.65 -13.23
N ILE A 302 -8.41 -12.80 -12.55
CA ILE A 302 -7.71 -11.72 -11.84
C ILE A 302 -6.44 -11.43 -12.61
N MET A 303 -6.36 -10.26 -13.20
CA MET A 303 -5.25 -9.86 -14.03
C MET A 303 -4.43 -8.79 -13.31
N VAL A 304 -3.13 -9.01 -13.24
CA VAL A 304 -2.17 -8.16 -12.56
C VAL A 304 -1.32 -7.47 -13.60
N THR A 305 -1.38 -6.14 -13.61
CA THR A 305 -0.50 -5.30 -14.42
C THR A 305 0.63 -4.81 -13.55
N THR A 306 1.85 -5.06 -13.99
CA THR A 306 3.05 -4.70 -13.22
C THR A 306 3.67 -3.40 -13.71
N ARG A 307 4.54 -2.84 -12.88
CA ARG A 307 5.33 -1.65 -13.20
C ARG A 307 6.30 -1.99 -14.33
N ARG A 308 6.36 -1.08 -15.31
CA ARG A 308 7.30 -1.08 -16.43
C ARG A 308 8.01 0.26 -16.53
N GLY A 309 9.08 0.31 -17.31
CA GLY A 309 9.84 1.54 -17.55
C GLY A 309 8.99 2.66 -18.15
N LYS A 310 9.34 3.91 -17.86
CA LYS A 310 8.73 5.11 -18.43
C LYS A 310 9.80 5.97 -19.07
N ASP A 311 9.43 6.72 -20.10
CA ASP A 311 10.35 7.67 -20.72
C ASP A 311 10.74 8.75 -19.71
N GLY A 312 12.03 9.10 -19.67
CA GLY A 312 12.59 10.09 -18.76
C GLY A 312 13.84 9.61 -18.04
N ALA A 313 14.37 10.49 -17.20
CA ALA A 313 15.56 10.22 -16.40
C ALA A 313 15.35 9.00 -15.49
N PRO A 314 16.39 8.19 -15.23
CA PRO A 314 16.31 7.06 -14.33
C PRO A 314 15.79 7.48 -12.95
N GLN A 315 14.80 6.75 -12.45
CA GLN A 315 14.22 6.91 -11.12
C GLN A 315 14.55 5.67 -10.29
N VAL A 316 15.05 5.89 -9.08
CA VAL A 316 15.29 4.84 -8.08
C VAL A 316 14.34 5.07 -6.91
N SER A 317 13.66 4.02 -6.47
CA SER A 317 12.79 4.05 -5.31
C SER A 317 13.10 2.90 -4.37
N TYR A 318 13.01 3.19 -3.09
CA TYR A 318 13.06 2.22 -2.00
C TYR A 318 11.75 2.26 -1.23
N SER A 319 11.16 1.10 -0.98
CA SER A 319 10.04 0.93 -0.05
C SER A 319 10.39 -0.16 0.95
N GLY A 320 10.11 0.08 2.22
CA GLY A 320 10.32 -0.91 3.26
C GLY A 320 9.31 -0.75 4.37
N TYR A 321 8.99 -1.86 5.03
CA TYR A 321 8.17 -1.87 6.22
C TYR A 321 8.66 -2.93 7.20
N ILE A 322 8.40 -2.69 8.48
CA ILE A 322 8.52 -3.65 9.56
C ILE A 322 7.13 -3.76 10.17
N GLY A 323 6.73 -4.95 10.58
CA GLY A 323 5.49 -5.17 11.28
C GLY A 323 5.64 -6.26 12.33
N ILE A 324 4.79 -6.18 13.34
CA ILE A 324 4.79 -7.06 14.50
C ILE A 324 3.46 -7.83 14.47
N ASP A 325 3.56 -9.15 14.34
CA ASP A 325 2.41 -10.05 14.31
C ASP A 325 2.14 -10.61 15.72
N ARG A 326 0.95 -10.33 16.26
CA ARG A 326 0.46 -10.89 17.53
C ARG A 326 -0.88 -11.57 17.31
N ILE A 327 -1.14 -12.62 18.08
CA ILE A 327 -2.46 -13.25 18.07
C ILE A 327 -3.48 -12.26 18.64
N SER A 328 -4.65 -12.16 17.99
CA SER A 328 -5.70 -11.22 18.37
C SER A 328 -6.53 -11.71 19.55
N ASN A 329 -6.76 -13.03 19.63
CA ASN A 329 -7.43 -13.67 20.75
C ASN A 329 -6.97 -15.13 20.90
N THR A 330 -6.98 -15.64 22.13
CA THR A 330 -6.75 -17.05 22.46
C THR A 330 -8.07 -17.72 22.84
N TYR A 331 -8.11 -19.05 22.89
CA TYR A 331 -9.27 -19.76 23.43
C TYR A 331 -9.31 -19.64 24.95
N ASP A 332 -10.51 -19.44 25.50
CA ASP A 332 -10.74 -19.52 26.95
C ASP A 332 -10.70 -20.99 27.38
N VAL A 333 -9.56 -21.41 27.93
CA VAL A 333 -9.32 -22.77 28.45
C VAL A 333 -9.19 -22.74 29.96
N LEU A 334 -9.39 -23.88 30.62
CA LEU A 334 -9.20 -23.99 32.06
C LEU A 334 -7.75 -23.67 32.43
N SER A 335 -7.54 -22.76 33.37
CA SER A 335 -6.24 -22.61 34.03
C SER A 335 -5.91 -23.88 34.84
N ALA A 336 -4.64 -24.07 35.20
CA ALA A 336 -4.23 -25.18 36.06
C ALA A 336 -5.02 -25.23 37.38
N ASP A 337 -5.34 -24.08 37.96
CA ASP A 337 -6.13 -24.00 39.20
C ASP A 337 -7.60 -24.32 38.97
N GLN A 338 -8.19 -23.86 37.86
CA GLN A 338 -9.56 -24.23 37.48
C GLN A 338 -9.66 -25.73 37.17
N TYR A 339 -8.63 -26.32 36.56
CA TYR A 339 -8.54 -27.76 36.31
C TYR A 339 -8.48 -28.55 37.62
N ARG A 340 -7.62 -28.15 38.57
CA ARG A 340 -7.58 -28.73 39.93
C ARG A 340 -8.91 -28.62 40.65
N GLN A 341 -9.55 -27.45 40.57
CA GLN A 341 -10.86 -27.23 41.16
C GLN A 341 -11.92 -28.14 40.52
N TYR A 342 -11.89 -28.30 39.19
CA TYR A 342 -12.76 -29.24 38.47
C TYR A 342 -12.55 -30.69 38.94
N LEU A 343 -11.30 -31.13 39.12
CA LEU A 343 -11.01 -32.48 39.66
C LEU A 343 -11.63 -32.65 41.04
N LYS A 344 -11.49 -31.63 41.90
CA LYS A 344 -12.05 -31.62 43.26
C LYS A 344 -13.59 -31.63 43.25
N ASP A 345 -14.22 -30.78 42.44
CA ASP A 345 -15.68 -30.64 42.36
C ASP A 345 -16.37 -31.90 41.83
N ASN A 346 -15.66 -32.70 41.02
CA ASN A 346 -16.17 -33.92 40.42
C ASN A 346 -15.66 -35.20 41.11
N ASN A 347 -15.01 -35.09 42.28
CA ASN A 347 -14.43 -36.23 43.02
C ASN A 347 -13.48 -37.11 42.18
N LEU A 348 -12.72 -36.50 41.26
CA LEU A 348 -11.70 -37.18 40.46
C LEU A 348 -10.36 -37.23 41.23
N ASP A 349 -9.60 -38.31 41.07
CA ASP A 349 -8.33 -38.49 41.79
C ASP A 349 -7.27 -37.49 41.31
N ALA A 350 -7.00 -36.47 42.12
CA ALA A 350 -5.97 -35.47 41.85
C ALA A 350 -4.57 -36.08 41.68
N ARG A 351 -4.27 -37.23 42.30
CA ARG A 351 -2.95 -37.88 42.15
C ARG A 351 -2.72 -38.47 40.75
N ALA A 352 -3.78 -38.75 40.00
CA ALA A 352 -3.69 -39.28 38.64
C ALA A 352 -3.66 -38.18 37.56
N TRP A 353 -4.16 -36.98 37.88
CA TRP A 353 -4.44 -35.94 36.88
C TRP A 353 -3.82 -34.56 37.18
N ASP A 354 -3.45 -34.23 38.42
CA ASP A 354 -2.65 -33.04 38.71
C ASP A 354 -1.16 -33.38 38.66
N LEU A 355 -0.48 -32.83 37.66
CA LEU A 355 0.93 -33.07 37.37
C LEU A 355 1.85 -32.00 37.98
N GLY A 356 1.30 -31.14 38.86
CA GLY A 356 2.06 -30.27 39.75
C GLY A 356 2.58 -28.96 39.14
N SER A 357 2.36 -28.70 37.85
CA SER A 357 2.78 -27.47 37.16
C SER A 357 1.59 -26.55 36.85
N SER A 358 1.85 -25.35 36.34
CA SER A 358 0.81 -24.42 35.87
C SER A 358 1.21 -23.86 34.50
N THR A 359 0.98 -24.65 33.47
CA THR A 359 1.38 -24.36 32.09
C THR A 359 0.24 -23.77 31.29
N ASP A 360 0.46 -22.60 30.69
CA ASP A 360 -0.38 -22.09 29.61
C ASP A 360 0.20 -22.58 28.27
N TRP A 361 -0.42 -23.62 27.72
CA TRP A 361 0.03 -24.24 26.47
C TRP A 361 -0.10 -23.33 25.25
N GLN A 362 -1.11 -22.45 25.23
CA GLN A 362 -1.25 -21.48 24.14
C GLN A 362 -0.08 -20.50 24.16
N LYS A 363 0.28 -19.98 25.34
CA LYS A 363 1.43 -19.07 25.52
C LYS A 363 2.78 -19.76 25.33
N ALA A 364 2.90 -21.05 25.62
CA ALA A 364 4.14 -21.79 25.46
C ALA A 364 4.52 -22.04 23.98
N VAL A 365 3.54 -22.07 23.08
CA VAL A 365 3.71 -22.40 21.65
C VAL A 365 3.61 -21.16 20.75
N ILE A 366 2.92 -20.11 21.20
CA ILE A 366 2.76 -18.86 20.46
C ILE A 366 3.89 -17.89 20.80
N ARG A 367 4.40 -17.20 19.79
CA ARG A 367 5.34 -16.08 19.88
C ARG A 367 4.79 -14.84 19.19
N THR A 368 5.35 -13.68 19.54
CA THR A 368 5.23 -12.47 18.71
C THR A 368 6.15 -12.63 17.49
N GLY A 369 5.59 -12.54 16.28
CA GLY A 369 6.35 -12.62 15.02
C GLY A 369 6.87 -11.25 14.59
N LEU A 370 8.11 -11.17 14.13
CA LEU A 370 8.66 -9.97 13.50
C LEU A 370 8.74 -10.17 11.99
N SER A 371 7.99 -9.37 11.24
CA SER A 371 7.92 -9.41 9.78
C SER A 371 8.51 -8.14 9.19
N HIS A 372 9.27 -8.23 8.10
CA HIS A 372 9.79 -7.07 7.41
C HIS A 372 9.95 -7.31 5.90
N SER A 373 9.81 -6.23 5.12
CA SER A 373 9.96 -6.24 3.68
C SER A 373 10.83 -5.07 3.23
N HIS A 374 11.67 -5.31 2.23
CA HIS A 374 12.50 -4.30 1.58
C HIS A 374 12.38 -4.48 0.08
N ASN A 375 11.99 -3.43 -0.64
CA ASN A 375 11.90 -3.41 -2.09
C ASN A 375 12.72 -2.24 -2.63
N ILE A 376 13.64 -2.53 -3.53
CA ILE A 376 14.42 -1.54 -4.27
C ILE A 376 14.06 -1.70 -5.73
N SER A 377 13.67 -0.60 -6.39
CA SER A 377 13.35 -0.62 -7.81
C SER A 377 13.97 0.56 -8.55
N MET A 378 14.39 0.32 -9.78
CA MET A 378 14.88 1.30 -10.73
C MET A 378 14.02 1.24 -12.00
N SER A 379 13.74 2.40 -12.59
CA SER A 379 13.05 2.48 -13.88
C SER A 379 13.49 3.70 -14.67
N GLY A 380 13.44 3.63 -15.99
CA GLY A 380 13.77 4.75 -16.87
C GLY A 380 13.54 4.40 -18.33
N GLY A 381 13.83 5.34 -19.22
CA GLY A 381 13.70 5.10 -20.65
C GLY A 381 14.07 6.28 -21.52
N LYS A 382 14.62 5.99 -22.70
CA LYS A 382 15.00 6.96 -23.73
C LYS A 382 14.83 6.32 -25.11
N ASP A 383 14.47 7.10 -26.12
CA ASP A 383 14.50 6.72 -27.55
C ASP A 383 13.75 5.40 -27.88
N ASN A 384 12.53 5.27 -27.33
CA ASN A 384 11.67 4.07 -27.42
C ASN A 384 12.17 2.82 -26.68
N THR A 385 13.24 2.94 -25.89
CA THR A 385 13.67 1.91 -24.94
C THR A 385 13.19 2.27 -23.55
N ARG A 386 12.49 1.36 -22.88
CA ARG A 386 12.02 1.52 -21.49
C ARG A 386 12.45 0.32 -20.68
N TYR A 387 12.99 0.53 -19.50
CA TYR A 387 13.45 -0.55 -18.64
C TYR A 387 12.99 -0.34 -17.20
N SER A 388 12.83 -1.45 -16.48
CA SER A 388 12.68 -1.43 -15.03
C SER A 388 13.27 -2.70 -14.42
N ALA A 389 13.89 -2.56 -13.26
CA ALA A 389 14.39 -3.67 -12.46
C ALA A 389 14.00 -3.47 -11.00
N SER A 390 13.67 -4.54 -10.29
CA SER A 390 13.36 -4.50 -8.86
C SER A 390 13.87 -5.75 -8.14
N VAL A 391 14.17 -5.57 -6.86
CA VAL A 391 14.50 -6.65 -5.93
C VAL A 391 13.71 -6.42 -4.64
N ASN A 392 12.93 -7.43 -4.26
CA ASN A 392 12.20 -7.47 -3.00
C ASN A 392 12.73 -8.60 -2.11
N TYR A 393 12.95 -8.32 -0.82
CA TYR A 393 13.21 -9.29 0.22
C TYR A 393 12.13 -9.17 1.30
N LEU A 394 11.41 -10.25 1.54
CA LEU A 394 10.39 -10.41 2.57
C LEU A 394 10.83 -11.49 3.55
N ASN A 395 10.82 -11.19 4.83
CA ASN A 395 10.91 -12.16 5.90
C ASN A 395 9.66 -12.01 6.78
N ASN A 396 8.85 -13.05 6.88
CA ASN A 396 7.60 -13.06 7.63
C ASN A 396 7.65 -14.21 8.65
N GLU A 397 7.85 -13.86 9.91
CA GLU A 397 7.85 -14.83 11.00
C GLU A 397 6.44 -15.18 11.45
N GLY A 398 6.15 -16.47 11.56
CA GLY A 398 4.85 -16.92 12.04
C GLY A 398 4.71 -16.83 13.56
N VAL A 399 3.47 -16.68 13.99
CA VAL A 399 3.09 -16.63 15.42
C VAL A 399 3.26 -17.97 16.14
N VAL A 400 3.35 -19.09 15.43
CA VAL A 400 3.70 -20.40 16.03
C VAL A 400 5.22 -20.57 16.01
N LEU A 401 5.80 -21.11 17.07
CA LEU A 401 7.22 -21.44 17.13
C LEU A 401 7.67 -22.25 15.90
N ASN A 402 8.89 -21.98 15.44
CA ASN A 402 9.51 -22.65 14.28
C ASN A 402 8.72 -22.55 12.96
N SER A 403 7.82 -21.57 12.84
CA SER A 403 7.13 -21.24 11.59
C SER A 403 7.58 -19.89 11.00
N GLY A 404 7.61 -19.81 9.67
CA GLY A 404 8.01 -18.59 8.95
C GLY A 404 8.13 -18.76 7.45
N LEU A 405 8.26 -17.64 6.75
CA LEU A 405 8.41 -17.51 5.30
C LEU A 405 9.49 -16.48 4.98
N GLU A 406 10.51 -16.89 4.25
CA GLU A 406 11.49 -15.98 3.64
C GLU A 406 11.31 -16.01 2.12
N ARG A 407 11.24 -14.85 1.47
CA ARG A 407 11.08 -14.73 0.03
C ARG A 407 11.95 -13.62 -0.54
N ILE A 408 12.68 -13.93 -1.61
CA ILE A 408 13.36 -12.95 -2.47
C ILE A 408 12.73 -12.98 -3.85
N ILE A 409 12.41 -11.81 -4.38
CA ILE A 409 11.90 -11.65 -5.74
C ILE A 409 12.82 -10.71 -6.49
N GLY A 410 13.33 -11.13 -7.64
CA GLY A 410 14.05 -10.27 -8.58
C GLY A 410 13.27 -10.16 -9.87
N ARG A 411 13.09 -8.95 -10.38
CA ARG A 411 12.30 -8.69 -11.59
C ARG A 411 13.02 -7.73 -12.52
N ILE A 412 12.95 -8.01 -13.82
CA ILE A 412 13.51 -7.18 -14.89
C ILE A 412 12.48 -7.09 -16.01
N THR A 413 12.24 -5.89 -16.52
CA THR A 413 11.41 -5.62 -17.70
C THR A 413 12.17 -4.72 -18.67
N LEU A 414 12.01 -5.00 -19.97
CA LEU A 414 12.60 -4.22 -21.05
C LEU A 414 11.60 -4.14 -22.19
N ASP A 415 11.26 -2.93 -22.61
CA ASP A 415 10.45 -2.65 -23.78
C ASP A 415 11.28 -1.87 -24.81
N GLN A 416 11.24 -2.30 -26.06
CA GLN A 416 11.98 -1.69 -27.16
C GLN A 416 11.04 -1.46 -28.34
N GLY A 417 10.91 -0.20 -28.75
CA GLY A 417 10.33 0.18 -30.03
C GLY A 417 11.37 0.18 -31.15
N MET A 418 11.03 -0.39 -32.29
CA MET A 418 11.85 -0.44 -33.50
C MET A 418 11.03 -0.02 -34.72
N PHE A 419 11.71 0.41 -35.79
CA PHE A 419 11.08 0.83 -37.04
C PHE A 419 9.99 1.89 -36.83
N ASN A 420 10.32 2.98 -36.14
CA ASN A 420 9.36 4.03 -35.73
C ASN A 420 8.15 3.48 -34.98
N ASN A 421 8.41 2.59 -34.01
CA ASN A 421 7.41 1.90 -33.20
C ASN A 421 6.46 0.95 -33.96
N ARG A 422 6.69 0.63 -35.25
CA ARG A 422 5.92 -0.44 -35.94
C ARG A 422 6.18 -1.81 -35.34
N LEU A 423 7.38 -2.08 -34.83
CA LEU A 423 7.69 -3.27 -34.07
C LEU A 423 7.93 -2.88 -32.61
N ARG A 424 7.23 -3.54 -31.70
CA ARG A 424 7.39 -3.35 -30.26
C ARG A 424 7.73 -4.69 -29.64
N LEU A 425 8.90 -4.78 -29.04
CA LEU A 425 9.39 -5.95 -28.33
C LEU A 425 9.32 -5.69 -26.83
N GLY A 426 8.82 -6.65 -26.07
CA GLY A 426 8.76 -6.58 -24.62
C GLY A 426 9.30 -7.86 -23.98
N LEU A 427 10.19 -7.73 -23.03
CA LEU A 427 10.76 -8.81 -22.24
C LEU A 427 10.40 -8.60 -20.77
N SER A 428 9.97 -9.65 -20.07
CA SER A 428 9.80 -9.65 -18.62
C SER A 428 10.39 -10.93 -18.04
N MET A 429 11.21 -10.79 -17.01
CA MET A 429 11.85 -11.89 -16.29
C MET A 429 11.64 -11.70 -14.80
N ASN A 430 11.25 -12.78 -14.12
CA ASN A 430 11.04 -12.82 -12.69
C ASN A 430 11.72 -14.06 -12.12
N TYR A 431 12.41 -13.89 -11.01
CA TYR A 431 12.97 -14.96 -10.20
C TYR A 431 12.40 -14.86 -8.79
N VAL A 432 11.94 -15.98 -8.26
CA VAL A 432 11.44 -16.09 -6.88
C VAL A 432 12.25 -17.17 -6.17
N GLY A 433 12.91 -16.81 -5.08
CA GLY A 433 13.48 -17.76 -4.13
C GLY A 433 12.65 -17.73 -2.85
N GLU A 434 12.14 -18.86 -2.39
CA GLU A 434 11.30 -18.97 -1.21
C GLU A 434 11.82 -20.07 -0.28
N LYS A 435 11.85 -19.79 1.03
CA LYS A 435 12.09 -20.77 2.09
C LYS A 435 10.92 -20.74 3.06
N ASN A 436 10.28 -21.88 3.23
CA ASN A 436 9.16 -22.06 4.15
C ASN A 436 9.60 -22.92 5.33
N ARG A 437 9.26 -22.50 6.54
CA ARG A 437 9.29 -23.32 7.76
C ARG A 437 7.87 -23.57 8.22
N TYR A 438 7.48 -24.84 8.31
CA TYR A 438 6.13 -25.24 8.73
C TYR A 438 6.18 -25.74 10.17
N ALA A 439 5.17 -25.37 10.97
CA ALA A 439 4.92 -25.99 12.26
C ALA A 439 4.05 -27.24 12.04
N GLY A 440 4.59 -28.44 12.34
CA GLY A 440 3.88 -29.72 12.28
C GLY A 440 3.62 -30.31 10.87
N GLN A 441 2.97 -31.49 10.81
CA GLN A 441 2.55 -32.25 9.61
C GLN A 441 1.03 -32.51 9.53
N ASP A 442 0.42 -32.31 8.35
CA ASP A 442 -0.84 -32.98 7.97
C ASP A 442 -0.57 -33.87 6.74
N GLN A 443 -1.26 -35.01 6.67
CA GLN A 443 -1.18 -36.02 5.62
C GLN A 443 -1.59 -35.46 4.24
N ASP A 444 -2.33 -34.35 4.18
CA ASP A 444 -2.70 -33.64 2.93
C ASP A 444 -1.84 -32.40 2.62
N GLY A 445 -0.73 -32.23 3.34
CA GLY A 445 0.25 -31.17 3.05
C GLY A 445 -0.18 -29.76 3.47
N ASN A 446 -1.02 -29.65 4.52
CA ASN A 446 -1.43 -28.39 5.14
C ASN A 446 -1.23 -28.34 6.67
N GLY A 447 -0.10 -28.84 7.20
CA GLY A 447 0.33 -28.62 8.59
C GLY A 447 -0.49 -29.37 9.67
N ASP A 448 0.18 -29.84 10.72
CA ASP A 448 -0.50 -30.58 11.79
C ASP A 448 -1.48 -29.69 12.52
N ASN A 449 -2.74 -30.11 12.59
CA ASN A 449 -3.63 -29.52 13.57
C ASN A 449 -3.33 -30.02 14.97
N ARG A 450 -2.53 -31.09 15.17
CA ARG A 450 -2.18 -31.57 16.51
C ARG A 450 -1.54 -30.48 17.36
N ILE A 451 -0.70 -29.60 16.81
CA ILE A 451 -0.16 -28.47 17.61
C ILE A 451 -1.32 -27.60 18.16
N TRP A 452 -2.29 -27.26 17.32
CA TRP A 452 -3.45 -26.45 17.73
C TRP A 452 -4.41 -27.19 18.65
N GLU A 453 -4.67 -28.47 18.39
CA GLU A 453 -5.52 -29.34 19.22
C GLU A 453 -4.92 -29.52 20.61
N GLN A 454 -3.62 -29.84 20.68
CA GLN A 454 -2.90 -30.05 21.94
C GLN A 454 -2.72 -28.74 22.72
N MET A 455 -2.60 -27.58 22.08
CA MET A 455 -2.62 -26.29 22.77
C MET A 455 -3.91 -26.04 23.57
N ILE A 456 -5.01 -26.68 23.19
CA ILE A 456 -6.32 -26.55 23.84
C ILE A 456 -6.59 -27.71 24.80
N ALA A 457 -6.23 -28.94 24.40
CA ALA A 457 -6.61 -30.17 25.10
C ALA A 457 -5.57 -30.68 26.11
N TYR A 458 -4.29 -30.34 25.95
CA TYR A 458 -3.23 -30.90 26.80
C TYR A 458 -3.34 -30.39 28.24
N ASN A 459 -3.05 -31.26 29.21
CA ASN A 459 -3.29 -31.01 30.62
C ASN A 459 -2.54 -29.73 31.10
N PRO A 460 -3.23 -28.69 31.60
CA PRO A 460 -2.59 -27.43 32.03
C PRO A 460 -1.73 -27.60 33.28
N THR A 461 -1.83 -28.74 33.98
CA THR A 461 -0.99 -29.06 35.13
C THR A 461 0.30 -29.79 34.76
N ALA A 462 0.46 -30.21 33.50
CA ALA A 462 1.69 -30.87 33.02
C ALA A 462 2.83 -29.86 32.87
N PRO A 463 4.09 -30.21 33.22
CA PRO A 463 5.25 -29.39 32.90
C PRO A 463 5.55 -29.43 31.40
N VAL A 464 6.26 -28.41 30.88
CA VAL A 464 6.76 -28.42 29.49
C VAL A 464 7.94 -29.38 29.33
N TYR A 465 8.80 -29.44 30.36
CA TYR A 465 10.04 -30.22 30.37
C TYR A 465 10.12 -31.11 31.60
N ASN A 466 10.75 -32.27 31.46
CA ASN A 466 11.23 -33.08 32.58
C ASN A 466 12.40 -32.39 33.30
N ALA A 467 12.77 -32.88 34.48
CA ALA A 467 13.88 -32.33 35.26
C ALA A 467 15.25 -32.43 34.57
N ASP A 468 15.40 -33.36 33.62
CA ASP A 468 16.62 -33.53 32.81
C ASP A 468 16.66 -32.63 31.56
N GLY A 469 15.61 -31.83 31.33
CA GLY A 469 15.49 -30.91 30.19
C GLY A 469 14.88 -31.52 28.93
N THR A 470 14.53 -32.82 28.93
CA THR A 470 13.76 -33.44 27.84
C THR A 470 12.30 -32.97 27.87
N PHE A 471 11.57 -33.09 26.76
CA PHE A 471 10.15 -32.73 26.75
C PHE A 471 9.34 -33.72 27.61
N TYR A 472 8.44 -33.19 28.43
CA TYR A 472 7.50 -34.03 29.18
C TYR A 472 6.41 -34.53 28.22
N GLU A 473 6.21 -35.85 28.16
CA GLU A 473 5.17 -36.49 27.36
C GLU A 473 4.28 -37.37 28.23
N LYS A 474 2.97 -37.36 27.94
CA LYS A 474 1.98 -38.20 28.60
C LYS A 474 1.32 -39.15 27.59
N LEU A 475 2.01 -40.26 27.33
CA LEU A 475 1.73 -41.22 26.24
C LEU A 475 0.76 -42.35 26.61
N ASP A 476 0.32 -42.42 27.86
CA ASP A 476 -0.75 -43.31 28.32
C ASP A 476 -2.14 -42.92 27.76
N ILE A 477 -2.23 -41.74 27.12
CA ILE A 477 -3.41 -41.23 26.43
C ILE A 477 -3.11 -41.18 24.94
N ASN A 478 -3.93 -41.84 24.12
CA ASN A 478 -3.74 -41.86 22.67
C ASN A 478 -3.86 -40.44 22.07
N ASP A 479 -2.99 -40.11 21.11
CA ASP A 479 -2.92 -38.80 20.44
C ASP A 479 -2.80 -37.60 21.39
N ASN A 480 -2.16 -37.76 22.55
CA ASN A 480 -1.92 -36.70 23.53
C ASN A 480 -0.42 -36.39 23.60
N TYR A 481 -0.02 -35.24 23.04
CA TYR A 481 1.39 -34.90 22.85
C TYR A 481 1.67 -33.48 23.31
N ASN A 482 2.86 -33.26 23.86
CA ASN A 482 3.30 -31.93 24.24
C ASN A 482 3.43 -31.03 22.98
N PRO A 483 2.63 -29.95 22.88
CA PRO A 483 2.61 -29.14 21.66
C PRO A 483 3.93 -28.35 21.45
N VAL A 484 4.69 -28.09 22.52
CA VAL A 484 6.02 -27.47 22.41
C VAL A 484 7.02 -28.48 21.84
N ALA A 485 6.91 -29.76 22.23
CA ALA A 485 7.73 -30.84 21.67
C ALA A 485 7.45 -31.01 20.17
N LEU A 486 6.18 -31.06 19.76
CA LEU A 486 5.78 -31.13 18.35
C LEU A 486 6.37 -29.99 17.50
N ALA A 487 6.37 -28.77 18.02
CA ALA A 487 6.92 -27.61 17.33
C ALA A 487 8.45 -27.65 17.18
N ASN A 488 9.18 -28.36 18.05
CA ASN A 488 10.65 -28.37 18.08
C ASN A 488 11.28 -29.65 17.51
N GLN A 489 10.65 -30.81 17.73
CA GLN A 489 11.15 -32.13 17.33
C GLN A 489 10.78 -32.51 15.89
N ILE A 490 9.85 -31.78 15.27
CA ILE A 490 9.47 -31.95 13.86
C ILE A 490 10.11 -30.84 13.02
N LYS A 491 11.06 -31.21 12.16
CA LYS A 491 11.69 -30.28 11.20
C LYS A 491 11.02 -30.42 9.85
N HIS A 492 10.24 -29.43 9.46
CA HIS A 492 9.57 -29.40 8.16
C HIS A 492 9.91 -28.12 7.39
N GLN A 493 10.68 -28.27 6.31
CA GLN A 493 11.17 -27.16 5.51
C GLN A 493 10.95 -27.40 4.02
N ARG A 494 10.69 -26.32 3.29
CA ARG A 494 10.63 -26.33 1.83
C ARG A 494 11.45 -25.18 1.27
N ALA A 495 12.33 -25.47 0.33
CA ALA A 495 12.98 -24.49 -0.52
C ALA A 495 12.34 -24.54 -1.91
N MET A 496 11.99 -23.38 -2.45
CA MET A 496 11.31 -23.27 -3.74
C MET A 496 11.98 -22.20 -4.59
N ASN A 497 12.24 -22.52 -5.85
CA ASN A 497 12.79 -21.57 -6.82
C ASN A 497 11.85 -21.51 -8.02
N LYS A 498 11.47 -20.31 -8.46
CA LYS A 498 10.66 -20.11 -9.67
C LYS A 498 11.35 -19.14 -10.59
N PHE A 499 11.39 -19.47 -11.87
CA PHE A 499 11.74 -18.56 -12.93
C PHE A 499 10.54 -18.39 -13.85
N ILE A 500 10.14 -17.15 -14.09
CA ILE A 500 9.05 -16.80 -15.00
C ILE A 500 9.60 -15.81 -16.01
N GLY A 501 9.63 -16.20 -17.28
CA GLY A 501 10.06 -15.37 -18.39
C GLY A 501 8.94 -15.21 -19.41
N SER A 502 8.82 -14.01 -19.99
CA SER A 502 8.00 -13.78 -21.17
C SER A 502 8.64 -12.85 -22.17
N ALA A 503 8.40 -13.15 -23.44
CA ALA A 503 8.76 -12.31 -24.57
C ALA A 503 7.50 -12.02 -25.39
N LYS A 504 7.21 -10.75 -25.61
CA LYS A 504 6.12 -10.26 -26.44
C LYS A 504 6.68 -9.53 -27.65
N ALA A 505 6.14 -9.80 -28.83
CA ALA A 505 6.38 -9.03 -30.04
C ALA A 505 5.05 -8.57 -30.62
N THR A 506 4.90 -7.27 -30.83
CA THR A 506 3.75 -6.67 -31.49
C THR A 506 4.22 -5.98 -32.76
N TYR A 507 3.66 -6.34 -33.90
CA TYR A 507 4.02 -5.79 -35.21
C TYR A 507 2.81 -5.19 -35.93
N ASP A 508 2.89 -3.91 -36.28
CA ASP A 508 1.88 -3.24 -37.09
C ASP A 508 2.13 -3.56 -38.58
N ILE A 509 1.45 -4.59 -39.09
CA ILE A 509 1.51 -5.00 -40.50
C ILE A 509 0.98 -3.88 -41.38
N THR A 510 -0.14 -3.29 -40.97
CA THR A 510 -0.69 -2.06 -41.57
C THR A 510 -1.14 -1.13 -40.44
N LYS A 511 -1.59 0.09 -40.78
CA LYS A 511 -2.20 1.01 -39.79
C LYS A 511 -3.41 0.42 -39.05
N HIS A 512 -4.05 -0.60 -39.62
CA HIS A 512 -5.29 -1.20 -39.13
C HIS A 512 -5.15 -2.67 -38.74
N LEU A 513 -4.01 -3.30 -39.04
CA LEU A 513 -3.77 -4.73 -38.80
C LEU A 513 -2.50 -4.89 -37.98
N THR A 514 -2.66 -5.42 -36.76
CA THR A 514 -1.57 -5.71 -35.84
C THR A 514 -1.48 -7.21 -35.60
N TYR A 515 -0.25 -7.71 -35.54
CA TYR A 515 0.07 -9.07 -35.14
C TYR A 515 0.74 -9.06 -33.77
N ASP A 516 0.27 -9.91 -32.87
CA ASP A 516 0.83 -10.11 -31.53
C ASP A 516 1.33 -11.54 -31.39
N LEU A 517 2.52 -11.70 -30.83
CA LEU A 517 3.12 -12.97 -30.41
C LEU A 517 3.57 -12.83 -28.96
N LEU A 518 3.16 -13.75 -28.10
CA LEU A 518 3.59 -13.85 -26.71
C LEU A 518 4.09 -15.28 -26.45
N LEU A 519 5.32 -15.37 -25.96
CA LEU A 519 5.94 -16.60 -25.47
C LEU A 519 6.12 -16.47 -23.97
N GLY A 520 5.70 -17.50 -23.22
CA GLY A 520 5.82 -17.56 -21.77
C GLY A 520 6.45 -18.88 -21.32
N LEU A 521 7.32 -18.81 -20.33
CA LEU A 521 7.91 -19.96 -19.65
C LEU A 521 7.89 -19.71 -18.16
N GLU A 522 7.26 -20.61 -17.41
CA GLU A 522 7.46 -20.77 -15.99
C GLU A 522 8.15 -22.11 -15.74
N ARG A 523 9.22 -22.09 -14.95
CA ARG A 523 9.86 -23.28 -14.39
C ARG A 523 9.98 -23.09 -12.89
N ALA A 524 9.39 -24.00 -12.14
CA ALA A 524 9.48 -24.02 -10.69
C ALA A 524 10.07 -25.34 -10.21
N SER A 525 10.92 -25.26 -9.19
CA SER A 525 11.44 -26.42 -8.48
C SER A 525 11.20 -26.25 -6.97
N SER A 526 10.93 -27.36 -6.30
CA SER A 526 10.74 -27.44 -4.87
C SER A 526 11.54 -28.60 -4.31
N ASP A 527 12.31 -28.36 -3.27
CA ASP A 527 12.97 -29.36 -2.42
C ASP A 527 12.34 -29.27 -1.04
N ARG A 528 11.81 -30.38 -0.53
CA ARG A 528 11.12 -30.47 0.76
C ARG A 528 11.82 -31.50 1.62
N GLY A 529 12.16 -31.10 2.84
CA GLY A 529 12.67 -31.97 3.89
C GLY A 529 11.67 -32.07 5.04
N LEU A 530 11.42 -33.29 5.50
CA LEU A 530 10.64 -33.58 6.69
C LEU A 530 11.43 -34.55 7.56
N TYR A 531 11.57 -34.23 8.84
CA TYR A 531 12.23 -35.08 9.81
C TYR A 531 11.51 -35.07 11.14
N TYR A 532 11.25 -36.26 11.66
CA TYR A 532 10.85 -36.51 13.03
C TYR A 532 12.08 -36.95 13.80
N SER A 533 12.41 -36.23 14.87
CA SER A 533 13.42 -36.64 15.84
C SER A 533 13.12 -38.05 16.36
N LYS A 534 14.17 -38.77 16.74
CA LYS A 534 14.03 -40.06 17.41
C LYS A 534 13.28 -40.00 18.75
N GLU A 535 13.25 -38.83 19.37
CA GLU A 535 12.55 -38.54 20.63
C GLU A 535 11.12 -38.02 20.39
N SER A 536 10.68 -37.96 19.12
CA SER A 536 9.34 -37.47 18.80
C SER A 536 8.28 -38.52 19.13
N PRO A 537 7.28 -38.19 19.96
CA PRO A 537 6.26 -39.15 20.38
C PRO A 537 5.30 -39.55 19.26
N VAL A 538 5.25 -38.76 18.17
CA VAL A 538 4.45 -39.03 16.96
C VAL A 538 4.85 -40.33 16.27
N ILE A 539 6.10 -40.74 16.40
CA ILE A 539 6.65 -41.94 15.74
C ILE A 539 6.96 -43.08 16.70
N GLU A 540 6.81 -42.86 18.02
CA GLU A 540 7.10 -43.85 19.06
C GLU A 540 6.17 -45.07 18.98
N GLY A 541 4.88 -44.85 18.73
CA GLY A 541 3.90 -45.93 18.50
C GLY A 541 4.14 -46.74 17.21
N ALA A 542 4.93 -46.21 16.27
CA ALA A 542 5.32 -46.90 15.04
C ALA A 542 6.67 -47.64 15.16
N GLY A 543 7.36 -47.54 16.31
CA GLY A 543 8.66 -48.16 16.54
C GLY A 543 9.79 -47.62 15.64
N SER A 544 9.60 -46.45 15.01
CA SER A 544 10.58 -45.84 14.13
C SER A 544 11.45 -44.86 14.92
N ASN A 545 12.69 -45.24 15.22
CA ASN A 545 13.68 -44.43 15.96
C ASN A 545 14.19 -43.25 15.09
N GLY A 546 13.31 -42.28 14.80
CA GLY A 546 13.56 -41.19 13.85
C GLY A 546 13.12 -41.52 12.42
N THR A 547 12.48 -40.57 11.75
CA THR A 547 11.94 -40.74 10.39
C THR A 547 12.27 -39.53 9.53
N ALA A 548 12.91 -39.75 8.37
CA ALA A 548 13.30 -38.70 7.45
C ALA A 548 12.67 -38.92 6.06
N THR A 549 12.19 -37.85 5.45
CA THR A 549 11.75 -37.82 4.05
C THR A 549 12.31 -36.60 3.35
N ARG A 550 12.80 -36.80 2.12
CA ARG A 550 13.19 -35.74 1.20
C ARG A 550 12.47 -35.90 -0.12
N ALA A 551 11.81 -34.85 -0.58
CA ALA A 551 11.06 -34.85 -1.82
C ALA A 551 11.46 -33.68 -2.71
N SER A 552 11.65 -33.94 -4.00
CA SER A 552 11.90 -32.94 -5.03
C SER A 552 10.78 -32.98 -6.05
N ARG A 553 10.33 -31.81 -6.50
CA ARG A 553 9.34 -31.66 -7.55
C ARG A 553 9.73 -30.51 -8.46
N THR A 554 9.66 -30.73 -9.76
CA THR A 554 9.86 -29.70 -10.79
C THR A 554 8.63 -29.65 -11.67
N TRP A 555 8.16 -28.45 -11.99
CA TRP A 555 7.08 -28.27 -12.96
C TRP A 555 7.33 -27.10 -13.88
N ASP A 556 6.97 -27.32 -15.14
CA ASP A 556 7.11 -26.39 -16.24
C ASP A 556 5.72 -26.03 -16.77
N ASN A 557 5.51 -24.75 -17.03
CA ASN A 557 4.34 -24.23 -17.75
C ASN A 557 4.85 -23.39 -18.93
N LYS A 558 4.59 -23.87 -20.15
CA LYS A 558 4.99 -23.22 -21.39
C LYS A 558 3.76 -22.69 -22.09
N THR A 559 3.78 -21.42 -22.47
CA THR A 559 2.65 -20.74 -23.10
C THR A 559 3.07 -20.10 -24.43
N LEU A 560 2.26 -20.27 -25.45
CA LEU A 560 2.32 -19.57 -26.73
C LEU A 560 0.94 -18.96 -26.99
N GLU A 561 0.92 -17.66 -27.25
CA GLU A 561 -0.29 -16.91 -27.57
C GLU A 561 -0.02 -16.06 -28.81
N THR A 562 -0.84 -16.17 -29.84
CA THR A 562 -0.67 -15.40 -31.07
C THR A 562 -2.00 -14.92 -31.63
N TYR A 563 -2.04 -13.65 -32.06
CA TYR A 563 -3.25 -12.97 -32.47
C TYR A 563 -3.03 -12.08 -33.67
N PHE A 564 -4.04 -11.99 -34.52
CA PHE A 564 -4.22 -10.89 -35.47
C PHE A 564 -5.38 -10.03 -34.99
N THR A 565 -5.17 -8.72 -34.96
CA THR A 565 -6.20 -7.75 -34.62
C THR A 565 -6.35 -6.76 -35.77
N TYR A 566 -7.54 -6.73 -36.37
CA TYR A 566 -7.97 -5.70 -37.29
C TYR A 566 -8.77 -4.63 -36.53
N ASN A 567 -8.33 -3.38 -36.56
CA ASN A 567 -8.98 -2.25 -35.93
C ASN A 567 -9.22 -1.15 -36.96
N GLN A 568 -10.48 -0.80 -37.19
CA GLN A 568 -10.85 0.18 -38.19
C GLN A 568 -11.98 1.07 -37.68
N GLN A 569 -11.83 2.37 -37.89
CA GLN A 569 -12.83 3.38 -37.55
C GLN A 569 -13.26 4.11 -38.83
N TRP A 570 -14.56 4.21 -39.05
CA TRP A 570 -15.13 4.94 -40.19
C TRP A 570 -16.40 5.67 -39.77
N GLN A 571 -16.44 6.97 -40.07
CA GLN A 571 -17.52 7.85 -39.66
C GLN A 571 -17.82 7.72 -38.15
N LYS A 572 -18.94 7.09 -37.81
CA LYS A 572 -19.47 6.88 -36.47
C LYS A 572 -19.25 5.46 -35.95
N ASN A 573 -18.58 4.61 -36.71
CA ASN A 573 -18.45 3.19 -36.43
C ASN A 573 -16.99 2.86 -36.07
N THR A 574 -16.82 1.99 -35.07
CA THR A 574 -15.53 1.39 -34.73
C THR A 574 -15.70 -0.12 -34.72
N LEU A 575 -14.91 -0.83 -35.53
CA LEU A 575 -14.86 -2.28 -35.56
C LEU A 575 -13.48 -2.76 -35.17
N LYS A 576 -13.44 -3.69 -34.22
CA LYS A 576 -12.24 -4.40 -33.82
C LYS A 576 -12.49 -5.90 -33.87
N VAL A 577 -11.76 -6.60 -34.72
CA VAL A 577 -11.85 -8.06 -34.87
C VAL A 577 -10.51 -8.67 -34.49
N THR A 578 -10.52 -9.66 -33.62
CA THR A 578 -9.34 -10.40 -33.18
C THR A 578 -9.53 -11.88 -33.45
N ALA A 579 -8.56 -12.52 -34.09
CA ALA A 579 -8.48 -13.97 -34.26
C ALA A 579 -7.15 -14.47 -33.71
N GLY A 580 -7.13 -15.62 -33.02
CA GLY A 580 -5.89 -16.12 -32.45
C GLY A 580 -5.86 -17.58 -32.05
N TYR A 581 -4.66 -18.00 -31.69
CA TYR A 581 -4.29 -19.34 -31.27
C TYR A 581 -3.56 -19.30 -29.94
N SER A 582 -3.92 -20.22 -29.04
CA SER A 582 -3.35 -20.38 -27.71
C SER A 582 -2.89 -21.82 -27.54
N TYR A 583 -1.68 -22.00 -27.04
CA TYR A 583 -1.13 -23.31 -26.67
C TYR A 583 -0.50 -23.21 -25.29
N GLN A 584 -0.84 -24.16 -24.42
CA GLN A 584 -0.24 -24.30 -23.12
C GLN A 584 0.12 -25.76 -22.85
N ASN A 585 1.30 -25.98 -22.28
CA ASN A 585 1.79 -27.29 -21.88
C ASN A 585 2.27 -27.24 -20.44
N PHE A 586 1.80 -28.19 -19.66
CA PHE A 586 2.16 -28.37 -18.26
C PHE A 586 2.87 -29.71 -18.13
N PHE A 587 4.06 -29.68 -17.55
CA PHE A 587 4.83 -30.88 -17.24
C PHE A 587 5.22 -30.85 -15.79
N THR A 588 5.00 -31.94 -15.06
CA THR A 588 5.44 -32.11 -13.67
C THR A 588 6.27 -33.37 -13.56
N ASN A 589 7.37 -33.30 -12.82
CA ASN A 589 8.15 -34.45 -12.41
C ASN A 589 8.40 -34.38 -10.90
N SER A 590 8.45 -35.52 -10.24
CA SER A 590 8.64 -35.64 -8.80
C SER A 590 9.46 -36.88 -8.43
N MET A 591 10.16 -36.78 -7.32
CA MET A 591 10.88 -37.86 -6.67
C MET A 591 10.79 -37.69 -5.16
N SER A 592 10.61 -38.76 -4.42
CA SER A 592 10.65 -38.76 -2.96
C SER A 592 11.43 -39.96 -2.47
N ALA A 593 12.25 -39.73 -1.45
CA ALA A 593 13.01 -40.76 -0.76
C ALA A 593 12.86 -40.58 0.76
N GLY A 594 12.82 -41.67 1.51
CA GLY A 594 12.74 -41.63 2.96
C GLY A 594 13.36 -42.86 3.60
N ASN A 595 13.74 -42.72 4.86
CA ASN A 595 14.33 -43.79 5.67
C ASN A 595 13.91 -43.61 7.13
N THR A 596 14.12 -44.62 7.95
CA THR A 596 13.80 -44.66 9.40
C THR A 596 14.99 -45.19 10.20
N GLN A 597 14.86 -45.29 11.52
CA GLN A 597 15.88 -45.85 12.41
C GLN A 597 17.20 -45.08 12.41
N PHE A 598 17.12 -43.76 12.64
CA PHE A 598 18.27 -42.89 12.78
C PHE A 598 18.89 -43.00 14.17
N VAL A 599 20.19 -43.32 14.23
CA VAL A 599 20.94 -43.34 15.50
C VAL A 599 21.13 -41.92 16.08
N SER A 600 21.21 -40.92 15.21
CA SER A 600 21.45 -39.50 15.57
C SER A 600 20.60 -38.54 14.74
N ASP A 601 20.05 -37.53 15.41
CA ASP A 601 19.21 -36.48 14.83
C ASP A 601 20.00 -35.42 14.03
N ILE A 602 21.33 -35.45 14.11
CA ILE A 602 22.22 -34.49 13.44
C ILE A 602 22.07 -34.60 11.91
N PHE A 603 21.88 -35.82 11.40
CA PHE A 603 21.79 -36.10 9.96
C PHE A 603 20.46 -35.66 9.35
N SER A 604 19.34 -35.85 10.07
CA SER A 604 17.99 -35.45 9.62
C SER A 604 17.69 -35.93 8.18
N TYR A 605 16.85 -35.21 7.43
CA TYR A 605 16.61 -35.40 5.99
C TYR A 605 17.80 -35.04 5.09
N ASN A 606 18.91 -34.54 5.65
CA ASN A 606 20.08 -34.15 4.87
C ASN A 606 20.98 -35.33 4.50
N ASN A 607 20.94 -36.43 5.27
CA ASN A 607 21.64 -37.68 4.96
C ASN A 607 20.76 -38.90 5.26
N LEU A 608 19.92 -39.28 4.29
CA LEU A 608 18.99 -40.41 4.42
C LEU A 608 19.72 -41.77 4.61
N GLY A 609 20.98 -41.87 4.19
CA GLY A 609 21.78 -43.09 4.35
C GLY A 609 22.21 -43.39 5.79
N ALA A 610 22.01 -42.44 6.71
CA ALA A 610 22.26 -42.67 8.14
C ALA A 610 21.17 -43.52 8.82
N GLY A 611 19.97 -43.60 8.23
CA GLY A 611 18.88 -44.43 8.74
C GLY A 611 19.14 -45.92 8.51
N GLN A 612 18.80 -46.75 9.50
CA GLN A 612 18.98 -48.21 9.49
C GLN A 612 17.69 -48.98 9.15
N GLY A 613 16.68 -48.32 8.58
CA GLY A 613 15.42 -48.96 8.22
C GLY A 613 15.57 -50.00 7.10
N ASP A 614 14.95 -51.17 7.28
CA ASP A 614 15.08 -52.32 6.35
C ASP A 614 14.48 -52.09 4.95
N GLN A 615 13.59 -51.11 4.81
CA GLN A 615 12.90 -50.76 3.55
C GLN A 615 12.88 -49.23 3.36
N PRO A 616 13.93 -48.61 2.80
CA PRO A 616 13.87 -47.20 2.41
C PRO A 616 12.73 -46.96 1.40
N ALA A 617 11.90 -45.96 1.66
CA ALA A 617 10.78 -45.63 0.79
C ALA A 617 11.27 -44.76 -0.38
N VAL A 618 11.19 -45.24 -1.62
CA VAL A 618 11.57 -44.48 -2.82
C VAL A 618 10.41 -44.46 -3.81
N SER A 619 10.11 -43.28 -4.36
CA SER A 619 9.09 -43.10 -5.39
C SER A 619 9.50 -42.00 -6.38
N SER A 620 9.00 -42.10 -7.61
CA SER A 620 9.09 -41.05 -8.62
C SER A 620 7.84 -41.05 -9.47
N GLY A 621 7.59 -39.94 -10.17
CA GLY A 621 6.43 -39.82 -11.04
C GLY A 621 6.51 -38.59 -11.93
N ALA A 622 5.92 -38.69 -13.11
CA ALA A 622 5.81 -37.60 -14.06
C ALA A 622 4.40 -37.53 -14.66
N GLU A 623 3.95 -36.32 -14.96
CA GLU A 623 2.67 -36.05 -15.60
C GLU A 623 2.80 -34.92 -16.60
N GLU A 624 2.02 -35.00 -17.68
CA GLU A 624 1.95 -33.98 -18.72
C GLU A 624 0.52 -33.75 -19.18
N ASN A 625 0.16 -32.49 -19.40
CA ASN A 625 -1.06 -32.13 -20.10
C ASN A 625 -0.88 -30.90 -21.00
N SER A 626 -1.63 -30.88 -22.10
CA SER A 626 -1.69 -29.77 -23.04
C SER A 626 -3.12 -29.25 -23.20
N LEU A 627 -3.23 -27.93 -23.42
CA LEU A 627 -4.43 -27.18 -23.74
C LEU A 627 -4.18 -26.38 -25.03
N VAL A 628 -5.06 -26.56 -26.02
CA VAL A 628 -5.04 -25.85 -27.30
C VAL A 628 -6.32 -25.08 -27.48
N SER A 629 -6.26 -23.87 -28.00
CA SER A 629 -7.46 -23.09 -28.26
C SER A 629 -7.40 -22.23 -29.51
N PHE A 630 -8.57 -22.05 -30.12
CA PHE A 630 -8.82 -21.08 -31.19
C PHE A 630 -9.85 -20.07 -30.71
N ILE A 631 -9.59 -18.78 -30.95
CA ILE A 631 -10.48 -17.69 -30.54
C ILE A 631 -10.79 -16.75 -31.70
N GLY A 632 -12.05 -16.34 -31.79
CA GLY A 632 -12.52 -15.22 -32.61
C GLY A 632 -13.34 -14.26 -31.75
N ARG A 633 -12.98 -12.98 -31.76
CA ARG A 633 -13.65 -11.92 -31.00
C ARG A 633 -13.93 -10.73 -31.92
N ALA A 634 -15.15 -10.22 -31.88
CA ALA A 634 -15.56 -9.00 -32.57
C ALA A 634 -16.10 -8.00 -31.55
N PHE A 635 -15.63 -6.76 -31.66
CA PHE A 635 -16.14 -5.60 -30.93
C PHE A 635 -16.61 -4.58 -31.96
N TYR A 636 -17.80 -4.04 -31.73
CA TYR A 636 -18.40 -3.01 -32.58
C TYR A 636 -18.97 -1.89 -31.70
N SER A 637 -18.65 -0.65 -32.06
CA SER A 637 -19.21 0.56 -31.46
C SER A 637 -19.88 1.40 -32.53
N TYR A 638 -21.10 1.86 -32.27
CA TYR A 638 -21.76 2.92 -33.04
C TYR A 638 -21.92 4.17 -32.16
N GLN A 639 -21.27 5.27 -32.56
CA GLN A 639 -21.25 6.58 -31.87
C GLN A 639 -20.88 6.50 -30.38
N ASP A 640 -20.10 5.50 -29.97
CA ASP A 640 -19.81 5.24 -28.54
C ASP A 640 -21.07 5.15 -27.67
N LYS A 641 -22.18 4.72 -28.29
CA LYS A 641 -23.52 4.63 -27.71
C LYS A 641 -23.97 3.19 -27.61
N TYR A 642 -23.92 2.46 -28.73
CA TYR A 642 -24.23 1.04 -28.80
C TYR A 642 -22.94 0.25 -28.96
N LEU A 643 -22.63 -0.56 -27.97
CA LEU A 643 -21.39 -1.33 -27.88
C LEU A 643 -21.75 -2.81 -27.88
N LEU A 644 -21.23 -3.57 -28.83
CA LEU A 644 -21.43 -5.02 -28.93
C LEU A 644 -20.08 -5.72 -28.87
N THR A 645 -19.97 -6.74 -28.03
CA THR A 645 -18.87 -7.70 -28.06
C THR A 645 -19.44 -9.09 -28.29
N ALA A 646 -18.89 -9.82 -29.25
CA ALA A 646 -19.17 -11.24 -29.45
C ALA A 646 -17.84 -12.01 -29.46
N THR A 647 -17.80 -13.19 -28.84
CA THR A 647 -16.62 -14.04 -28.81
C THR A 647 -17.04 -15.50 -28.95
N VAL A 648 -16.33 -16.23 -29.80
CA VAL A 648 -16.42 -17.69 -29.88
C VAL A 648 -15.03 -18.26 -29.64
N ARG A 649 -14.95 -19.25 -28.76
CA ARG A 649 -13.71 -19.95 -28.47
C ARG A 649 -13.93 -21.46 -28.53
N ARG A 650 -12.94 -22.18 -29.07
CA ARG A 650 -12.92 -23.64 -29.11
C ARG A 650 -11.65 -24.14 -28.44
N ASP A 651 -11.81 -24.84 -27.32
CA ASP A 651 -10.72 -25.32 -26.46
C ASP A 651 -10.61 -26.84 -26.51
N GLY A 652 -9.39 -27.37 -26.54
CA GLY A 652 -9.06 -28.79 -26.57
C GLY A 652 -8.10 -29.15 -25.44
N SER A 653 -8.50 -30.03 -24.53
CA SER A 653 -7.64 -30.49 -23.41
C SER A 653 -7.38 -31.99 -23.48
N THR A 654 -6.16 -32.37 -23.14
CA THR A 654 -5.70 -33.77 -23.06
C THR A 654 -6.26 -34.55 -21.87
N ARG A 655 -6.86 -33.87 -20.87
CA ARG A 655 -7.41 -34.49 -19.65
C ARG A 655 -8.70 -35.28 -19.85
N PHE A 656 -9.43 -35.01 -20.94
CA PHE A 656 -10.75 -35.59 -21.19
C PHE A 656 -10.70 -36.83 -22.07
N GLY A 657 -11.85 -37.51 -22.15
CA GLY A 657 -12.06 -38.69 -22.98
C GLY A 657 -11.70 -38.47 -24.44
N LYS A 658 -11.30 -39.55 -25.12
CA LYS A 658 -10.79 -39.54 -26.50
C LYS A 658 -11.66 -38.70 -27.45
N ASP A 659 -12.99 -38.83 -27.33
CA ASP A 659 -13.97 -38.15 -28.19
C ASP A 659 -14.61 -36.90 -27.53
N ARG A 660 -14.10 -36.48 -26.37
CA ARG A 660 -14.62 -35.38 -25.54
C ARG A 660 -13.58 -34.30 -25.22
N LYS A 661 -12.42 -34.33 -25.89
CA LYS A 661 -11.31 -33.37 -25.69
C LYS A 661 -11.68 -31.92 -26.00
N TRP A 662 -12.60 -31.69 -26.94
CA TRP A 662 -12.95 -30.35 -27.43
C TRP A 662 -14.26 -29.81 -26.84
N GLY A 663 -14.24 -28.55 -26.41
CA GLY A 663 -15.39 -27.76 -25.97
C GLY A 663 -15.53 -26.47 -26.80
N THR A 664 -16.75 -25.92 -26.91
CA THR A 664 -17.01 -24.64 -27.61
C THR A 664 -17.80 -23.70 -26.71
N PHE A 665 -17.30 -22.48 -26.58
CA PHE A 665 -17.66 -21.53 -25.53
C PHE A 665 -18.00 -20.17 -26.15
N PRO A 666 -19.26 -19.95 -26.56
CA PRO A 666 -19.72 -18.68 -27.09
C PRO A 666 -20.05 -17.68 -25.98
N SER A 667 -19.87 -16.39 -26.27
CA SER A 667 -20.32 -15.28 -25.43
C SER A 667 -20.70 -14.07 -26.26
N ALA A 668 -21.64 -13.28 -25.76
CA ALA A 668 -22.04 -12.00 -26.32
C ALA A 668 -22.41 -11.03 -25.20
N SER A 669 -22.11 -9.76 -25.38
CA SER A 669 -22.53 -8.69 -24.47
C SER A 669 -22.80 -7.40 -25.22
N LEU A 670 -23.87 -6.73 -24.81
CA LEU A 670 -24.34 -5.45 -25.33
C LEU A 670 -24.24 -4.41 -24.21
N ALA A 671 -23.77 -3.21 -24.53
CA ALA A 671 -23.92 -2.05 -23.68
C ALA A 671 -24.55 -0.89 -24.44
N TRP A 672 -25.41 -0.15 -23.74
CA TRP A 672 -26.10 1.02 -24.24
C TRP A 672 -25.87 2.20 -23.30
N ARG A 673 -25.22 3.25 -23.81
CA ARG A 673 -24.97 4.48 -23.08
C ARG A 673 -26.13 5.45 -23.28
N LEU A 674 -27.08 5.39 -22.35
CA LEU A 674 -28.31 6.18 -22.35
C LEU A 674 -28.04 7.69 -22.32
N THR A 675 -26.99 8.15 -21.64
CA THR A 675 -26.59 9.58 -21.60
C THR A 675 -26.09 10.10 -22.94
N GLN A 676 -25.76 9.23 -23.90
CA GLN A 676 -25.44 9.64 -25.26
C GLN A 676 -26.68 9.81 -26.14
N GLU A 677 -27.88 9.57 -25.60
CA GLU A 677 -29.13 9.82 -26.31
C GLU A 677 -29.59 11.28 -26.20
N PRO A 678 -30.19 11.87 -27.26
CA PRO A 678 -30.64 13.26 -27.24
C PRO A 678 -31.56 13.60 -26.05
N PHE A 679 -32.34 12.62 -25.56
CA PHE A 679 -33.27 12.80 -24.45
C PHE A 679 -32.59 12.85 -23.06
N LEU A 680 -31.32 12.45 -22.93
CA LEU A 680 -30.57 12.48 -21.66
C LEU A 680 -29.26 13.28 -21.72
N GLN A 681 -28.79 13.68 -22.90
CA GLN A 681 -27.54 14.42 -23.09
C GLN A 681 -27.46 15.74 -22.30
N ASN A 682 -28.61 16.39 -22.04
CA ASN A 682 -28.68 17.67 -21.34
C ASN A 682 -28.90 17.55 -19.83
N SER A 683 -28.80 16.35 -19.25
CA SER A 683 -28.99 16.17 -17.80
C SER A 683 -27.84 16.76 -16.99
N SER A 684 -28.15 17.68 -16.07
CA SER A 684 -27.15 18.32 -15.20
C SER A 684 -26.72 17.46 -14.01
N TRP A 685 -27.61 16.57 -13.55
CA TRP A 685 -27.37 15.70 -12.39
C TRP A 685 -26.82 14.33 -12.78
N LEU A 686 -26.98 13.88 -14.03
CA LEU A 686 -26.53 12.58 -14.54
C LEU A 686 -25.49 12.77 -15.65
N GLN A 687 -24.24 12.37 -15.41
CA GLN A 687 -23.13 12.53 -16.36
C GLN A 687 -22.94 11.30 -17.26
N ASP A 688 -23.10 10.10 -16.70
CA ASP A 688 -23.05 8.87 -17.48
C ASP A 688 -24.06 7.87 -16.92
N LEU A 689 -24.78 7.20 -17.83
CA LEU A 689 -25.65 6.08 -17.52
C LEU A 689 -25.47 5.05 -18.62
N LYS A 690 -24.99 3.87 -18.24
CA LYS A 690 -24.72 2.77 -19.17
C LYS A 690 -25.44 1.51 -18.69
N LEU A 691 -26.31 0.96 -19.53
CA LEU A 691 -26.89 -0.37 -19.32
C LEU A 691 -26.00 -1.40 -20.00
N ARG A 692 -25.81 -2.56 -19.35
CA ARG A 692 -25.03 -3.68 -19.85
C ARG A 692 -25.79 -4.97 -19.67
N VAL A 693 -25.79 -5.82 -20.69
CA VAL A 693 -26.31 -7.19 -20.63
C VAL A 693 -25.31 -8.11 -21.31
N GLY A 694 -24.99 -9.23 -20.67
CA GLY A 694 -24.06 -10.23 -21.19
C GLY A 694 -24.55 -11.64 -20.92
N TYR A 695 -24.29 -12.53 -21.86
CA TYR A 695 -24.46 -13.96 -21.72
C TYR A 695 -23.23 -14.69 -22.27
N GLY A 696 -22.70 -15.64 -21.52
CA GLY A 696 -21.56 -16.43 -21.96
C GLY A 696 -21.54 -17.83 -21.37
N VAL A 697 -21.00 -18.77 -22.13
CA VAL A 697 -20.73 -20.14 -21.68
C VAL A 697 -19.22 -20.29 -21.56
N THR A 698 -18.76 -20.80 -20.43
CA THR A 698 -17.36 -21.15 -20.16
C THR A 698 -17.26 -22.61 -19.76
N GLY A 699 -16.10 -23.24 -19.96
CA GLY A 699 -15.84 -24.62 -19.53
C GLY A 699 -14.90 -24.67 -18.33
N ASN A 700 -14.84 -25.76 -17.57
CA ASN A 700 -13.82 -25.99 -16.54
C ASN A 700 -13.13 -27.34 -16.79
N GLN A 701 -11.81 -27.37 -16.61
CA GLN A 701 -10.94 -28.53 -16.83
C GLN A 701 -9.95 -28.80 -15.71
N GLU A 702 -10.09 -28.13 -14.57
CA GLU A 702 -9.19 -28.29 -13.43
C GLU A 702 -9.47 -29.57 -12.64
N ILE A 703 -9.16 -30.70 -13.29
CA ILE A 703 -9.11 -32.06 -12.75
C ILE A 703 -7.69 -32.62 -12.88
N SER A 704 -7.38 -33.65 -12.11
CA SER A 704 -6.10 -34.36 -12.22
C SER A 704 -5.90 -34.97 -13.62
N ASN A 705 -4.63 -35.15 -14.00
CA ASN A 705 -4.29 -35.75 -15.27
C ASN A 705 -4.66 -37.24 -15.31
N TYR A 706 -4.83 -37.77 -16.53
CA TYR A 706 -5.06 -39.19 -16.79
C TYR A 706 -6.29 -39.80 -16.10
N LYS A 707 -7.33 -39.04 -15.74
CA LYS A 707 -8.56 -39.57 -15.12
C LYS A 707 -9.56 -40.21 -16.10
N SER A 708 -9.28 -40.14 -17.40
CA SER A 708 -10.09 -40.79 -18.43
C SER A 708 -9.61 -42.18 -18.86
N PRO A 709 -8.31 -42.44 -19.14
CA PRO A 709 -7.85 -43.76 -19.58
C PRO A 709 -7.77 -44.78 -18.43
N LEU A 710 -7.78 -46.07 -18.78
CA LEU A 710 -7.36 -47.15 -17.88
C LEU A 710 -5.87 -46.97 -17.55
N THR A 711 -5.48 -47.11 -16.29
CA THR A 711 -4.07 -47.06 -15.85
C THR A 711 -3.65 -48.38 -15.21
N TYR A 712 -2.35 -48.64 -15.18
CA TYR A 712 -1.73 -49.73 -14.41
C TYR A 712 -0.85 -49.13 -13.33
N ALA A 713 -0.82 -49.75 -12.16
CA ALA A 713 0.00 -49.35 -11.03
C ALA A 713 0.70 -50.57 -10.40
N PRO A 714 1.87 -50.39 -9.78
CA PRO A 714 2.46 -51.41 -8.92
C PRO A 714 1.44 -51.85 -7.85
N GLY A 715 1.24 -53.17 -7.73
CA GLY A 715 0.44 -53.81 -6.71
C GLY A 715 1.28 -54.31 -5.53
N GLY A 716 0.70 -55.20 -4.72
CA GLY A 716 1.42 -55.88 -3.65
C GLY A 716 2.57 -56.75 -4.15
N LYS A 717 3.44 -57.17 -3.23
CA LYS A 717 4.44 -58.20 -3.54
C LYS A 717 3.75 -59.56 -3.62
N VAL A 718 4.05 -60.33 -4.66
CA VAL A 718 3.62 -61.72 -4.82
C VAL A 718 4.84 -62.63 -4.79
N LEU A 719 4.67 -63.85 -4.28
CA LEU A 719 5.74 -64.83 -4.23
C LEU A 719 5.82 -65.55 -5.58
N ASP A 720 6.90 -65.31 -6.31
CA ASP A 720 7.20 -65.94 -7.60
C ASP A 720 8.55 -66.66 -7.51
N ASN A 721 8.53 -67.98 -7.69
CA ASN A 721 9.72 -68.86 -7.58
C ASN A 721 10.56 -68.64 -6.31
N GLY A 722 9.90 -68.48 -5.15
CA GLY A 722 10.56 -68.26 -3.87
C GLY A 722 11.11 -66.83 -3.67
N ARG A 723 10.84 -65.90 -4.59
CA ARG A 723 11.22 -64.48 -4.50
C ARG A 723 9.99 -63.60 -4.47
N TRP A 724 10.01 -62.60 -3.59
CA TRP A 724 8.96 -61.58 -3.56
C TRP A 724 9.17 -60.58 -4.69
N VAL A 725 8.27 -60.58 -5.67
CA VAL A 725 8.28 -59.65 -6.82
C VAL A 725 7.08 -58.72 -6.75
N THR A 726 7.24 -57.48 -7.22
CA THR A 726 6.14 -56.52 -7.31
C THR A 726 5.18 -56.93 -8.42
N SER A 727 3.91 -57.13 -8.08
CA SER A 727 2.85 -57.36 -9.09
C SER A 727 2.39 -56.05 -9.73
N TYR A 728 1.63 -56.13 -10.82
CA TYR A 728 0.95 -54.97 -11.41
C TYR A 728 -0.56 -55.20 -11.40
N GLN A 729 -1.31 -54.15 -11.10
CA GLN A 729 -2.76 -54.15 -11.06
C GLN A 729 -3.33 -52.95 -11.82
N ILE A 730 -4.61 -53.01 -12.17
CA ILE A 730 -5.31 -51.85 -12.73
C ILE A 730 -5.36 -50.76 -11.64
N GLY A 731 -5.08 -49.52 -12.01
CA GLY A 731 -4.98 -48.39 -11.08
C GLY A 731 -6.27 -47.60 -10.89
N GLN A 732 -7.19 -47.64 -11.86
CA GLN A 732 -8.49 -46.97 -11.81
C GLN A 732 -9.46 -47.50 -12.89
N ASN A 733 -10.74 -47.17 -12.77
CA ASN A 733 -11.74 -47.39 -13.84
C ASN A 733 -11.50 -46.47 -15.05
N GLU A 734 -11.75 -46.96 -16.26
CA GLU A 734 -11.76 -46.14 -17.48
C GLU A 734 -13.04 -45.29 -17.57
N ASN A 735 -12.92 -44.05 -18.03
CA ASN A 735 -14.04 -43.18 -18.38
C ASN A 735 -13.81 -42.43 -19.71
N PRO A 736 -14.17 -43.03 -20.86
CA PRO A 736 -14.04 -42.38 -22.17
C PRO A 736 -15.06 -41.25 -22.40
N ASN A 737 -16.08 -41.14 -21.54
CA ASN A 737 -17.15 -40.14 -21.63
C ASN A 737 -16.87 -38.88 -20.80
N LEU A 738 -15.77 -38.85 -20.04
CA LEU A 738 -15.35 -37.72 -19.22
C LEU A 738 -15.20 -36.47 -20.12
N ARG A 739 -15.92 -35.40 -19.79
CA ARG A 739 -16.02 -34.17 -20.58
C ARG A 739 -15.91 -32.92 -19.71
N TRP A 740 -15.87 -31.76 -20.36
CA TRP A 740 -15.86 -30.45 -19.72
C TRP A 740 -17.07 -30.22 -18.81
N GLU A 741 -16.84 -29.64 -17.63
CA GLU A 741 -17.88 -28.97 -16.85
C GLU A 741 -18.22 -27.64 -17.55
N SER A 742 -19.50 -27.30 -17.70
CA SER A 742 -19.92 -26.11 -18.45
C SER A 742 -20.72 -25.14 -17.60
N ALA A 743 -20.28 -23.89 -17.51
CA ALA A 743 -20.95 -22.81 -16.79
C ALA A 743 -21.51 -21.76 -17.74
N ALA A 744 -22.84 -21.64 -17.77
CA ALA A 744 -23.56 -20.57 -18.46
C ALA A 744 -23.83 -19.43 -17.47
N GLN A 745 -23.54 -18.20 -17.87
CA GLN A 745 -23.69 -17.03 -17.02
C GLN A 745 -24.43 -15.92 -17.75
N PHE A 746 -25.51 -15.46 -17.13
CA PHE A 746 -26.22 -14.23 -17.47
C PHE A 746 -25.78 -13.11 -16.52
N ASN A 747 -25.55 -11.91 -17.05
CA ASN A 747 -25.20 -10.73 -16.28
C ASN A 747 -25.97 -9.53 -16.82
N ALA A 748 -26.61 -8.77 -15.93
CA ALA A 748 -27.26 -7.51 -16.26
C ALA A 748 -26.75 -6.45 -15.28
N GLY A 749 -26.39 -5.28 -15.77
CA GLY A 749 -25.84 -4.23 -14.92
C GLY A 749 -26.17 -2.84 -15.42
N PHE A 750 -26.15 -1.88 -14.51
CA PHE A 750 -26.16 -0.47 -14.86
C PHE A 750 -25.04 0.26 -14.14
N ASP A 751 -24.28 1.04 -14.90
CA ASP A 751 -23.26 1.93 -14.39
C ASP A 751 -23.80 3.35 -14.40
N PHE A 752 -23.51 4.11 -13.34
CA PHE A 752 -23.96 5.49 -13.21
C PHE A 752 -22.84 6.40 -12.71
N VAL A 753 -22.85 7.62 -13.22
CA VAL A 753 -22.05 8.74 -12.73
C VAL A 753 -22.98 9.92 -12.57
N MET A 754 -23.14 10.37 -11.33
CA MET A 754 -24.08 11.42 -10.93
C MET A 754 -23.36 12.54 -10.17
N PHE A 755 -23.97 13.73 -10.18
CA PHE A 755 -23.56 14.92 -9.44
C PHE A 755 -22.11 15.33 -9.68
N LYS A 756 -21.68 15.37 -10.95
CA LYS A 756 -20.32 15.68 -11.40
C LYS A 756 -19.29 14.67 -10.86
N GLY A 757 -19.65 13.39 -10.87
CA GLY A 757 -18.78 12.29 -10.42
C GLY A 757 -18.75 12.06 -8.91
N ARG A 758 -19.54 12.82 -8.14
CA ARG A 758 -19.60 12.67 -6.67
C ARG A 758 -20.30 11.40 -6.23
N LEU A 759 -21.22 10.89 -7.03
CA LEU A 759 -21.80 9.57 -6.82
C LEU A 759 -21.54 8.78 -8.08
N ASN A 760 -20.66 7.79 -8.01
CA ASN A 760 -20.42 6.88 -9.11
C ASN A 760 -20.47 5.45 -8.60
N GLY A 761 -20.90 4.54 -9.46
CA GLY A 761 -21.07 3.17 -9.05
C GLY A 761 -21.72 2.31 -10.10
N THR A 762 -21.92 1.06 -9.71
CA THR A 762 -22.42 -0.02 -10.54
C THR A 762 -23.30 -0.92 -9.69
N ILE A 763 -24.46 -1.29 -10.23
CA ILE A 763 -25.34 -2.31 -9.66
C ILE A 763 -25.53 -3.40 -10.70
N GLU A 764 -25.31 -4.65 -10.30
CA GLU A 764 -25.34 -5.80 -11.21
C GLU A 764 -26.14 -6.96 -10.61
N TYR A 765 -26.85 -7.67 -11.46
CA TYR A 765 -27.45 -8.97 -11.19
C TYR A 765 -26.75 -10.04 -12.03
N TYR A 766 -26.49 -11.19 -11.43
CA TYR A 766 -25.96 -12.35 -12.14
C TYR A 766 -26.74 -13.63 -11.84
N ASP A 767 -26.82 -14.51 -12.83
CA ASP A 767 -27.30 -15.89 -12.71
C ASP A 767 -26.28 -16.80 -13.43
N LYS A 768 -25.53 -17.58 -12.65
CA LYS A 768 -24.55 -18.55 -13.12
C LYS A 768 -25.10 -19.95 -12.89
N ARG A 769 -25.11 -20.78 -13.92
CA ARG A 769 -25.57 -22.17 -13.90
C ARG A 769 -24.50 -23.08 -14.45
N THR A 770 -23.96 -23.93 -13.59
CA THR A 770 -22.98 -24.95 -13.99
C THR A 770 -23.68 -26.30 -14.14
N LYS A 771 -23.40 -27.00 -15.23
CA LYS A 771 -23.85 -28.37 -15.51
C LYS A 771 -22.68 -29.27 -15.84
N ASP A 772 -22.93 -30.57 -15.82
CA ASP A 772 -21.91 -31.59 -16.08
C ASP A 772 -20.75 -31.48 -15.07
N LEU A 773 -21.08 -31.21 -13.80
CA LEU A 773 -20.09 -31.01 -12.74
C LEU A 773 -19.16 -32.21 -12.64
N LEU A 774 -17.87 -31.96 -12.46
CA LEU A 774 -16.89 -33.03 -12.29
C LEU A 774 -16.90 -33.46 -10.82
N PHE A 775 -17.15 -34.74 -10.55
CA PHE A 775 -17.20 -35.29 -9.18
C PHE A 775 -16.84 -36.79 -9.15
N ASN A 776 -16.13 -37.20 -8.10
CA ASN A 776 -15.88 -38.62 -7.82
C ASN A 776 -17.14 -39.21 -7.18
N TYR A 777 -17.81 -40.11 -7.88
CA TYR A 777 -19.02 -40.75 -7.38
C TYR A 777 -18.86 -42.27 -7.31
N ASN A 778 -19.65 -42.89 -6.44
CA ASN A 778 -19.62 -44.34 -6.24
C ASN A 778 -20.33 -45.05 -7.41
N VAL A 779 -19.71 -46.13 -7.89
CA VAL A 779 -20.22 -46.98 -8.97
C VAL A 779 -20.32 -48.44 -8.52
N PRO A 780 -21.26 -49.22 -9.06
CA PRO A 780 -21.40 -50.63 -8.71
C PRO A 780 -20.20 -51.44 -9.19
N SER A 781 -19.70 -52.32 -8.32
CA SER A 781 -18.64 -53.27 -8.63
C SER A 781 -19.18 -54.69 -8.38
N PRO A 782 -19.49 -55.49 -9.43
CA PRO A 782 -19.38 -55.28 -10.89
C PRO A 782 -20.47 -54.37 -11.52
N PRO A 783 -20.31 -53.87 -12.77
CA PRO A 783 -19.28 -54.22 -13.77
C PRO A 783 -17.98 -53.43 -13.67
N TYR A 784 -17.92 -52.37 -12.87
CA TYR A 784 -16.68 -51.62 -12.66
C TYR A 784 -15.74 -52.36 -11.70
N LEU A 785 -14.42 -52.20 -11.91
CA LEU A 785 -13.41 -52.86 -11.08
C LEU A 785 -13.21 -52.14 -9.74
N PHE A 786 -13.39 -50.82 -9.72
CA PHE A 786 -13.33 -50.00 -8.51
C PHE A 786 -14.71 -49.43 -8.18
N PRO A 787 -15.05 -49.25 -6.89
CA PRO A 787 -16.36 -48.74 -6.47
C PRO A 787 -16.50 -47.22 -6.65
N SER A 788 -15.53 -46.53 -7.27
CA SER A 788 -15.59 -45.09 -7.55
C SER A 788 -14.98 -44.72 -8.90
N MET A 789 -15.46 -43.62 -9.50
CA MET A 789 -14.85 -43.02 -10.69
C MET A 789 -15.17 -41.52 -10.78
N LEU A 790 -14.29 -40.75 -11.42
CA LEU A 790 -14.56 -39.35 -11.76
C LEU A 790 -15.51 -39.32 -12.96
N ALA A 791 -16.63 -38.62 -12.85
CA ALA A 791 -17.54 -38.39 -13.98
C ALA A 791 -18.25 -37.04 -13.90
N ASN A 792 -19.00 -36.74 -14.96
CA ASN A 792 -19.85 -35.56 -15.05
C ASN A 792 -21.22 -35.85 -14.40
N VAL A 793 -21.47 -35.32 -13.22
CA VAL A 793 -22.65 -35.58 -12.37
C VAL A 793 -23.08 -34.32 -11.63
N GLY A 794 -24.32 -33.90 -11.83
CA GLY A 794 -24.93 -32.79 -11.09
C GLY A 794 -24.95 -31.44 -11.80
N LYS A 795 -25.58 -30.48 -11.13
CA LYS A 795 -25.76 -29.08 -11.57
C LYS A 795 -25.73 -28.17 -10.34
N ILE A 796 -25.19 -26.96 -10.49
CA ILE A 796 -25.17 -25.93 -9.44
C ILE A 796 -25.65 -24.59 -10.01
N SER A 797 -26.22 -23.73 -9.16
CA SER A 797 -26.67 -22.40 -9.55
C SER A 797 -26.30 -21.37 -8.48
N ASN A 798 -25.70 -20.27 -8.92
CA ASN A 798 -25.32 -19.14 -8.09
C ASN A 798 -25.95 -17.88 -8.68
N LYS A 799 -26.73 -17.17 -7.86
CA LYS A 799 -27.41 -15.93 -8.25
C LYS A 799 -27.21 -14.88 -7.18
N GLY A 800 -27.09 -13.63 -7.58
CA GLY A 800 -26.88 -12.54 -6.63
C GLY A 800 -26.98 -11.16 -7.26
N VAL A 801 -27.06 -10.17 -6.39
CA VAL A 801 -26.97 -8.75 -6.73
C VAL A 801 -25.69 -8.20 -6.09
N GLU A 802 -24.93 -7.42 -6.86
CA GLU A 802 -23.70 -6.76 -6.44
C GLU A 802 -23.88 -5.24 -6.55
N GLU A 803 -23.53 -4.50 -5.49
CA GLU A 803 -23.49 -3.03 -5.49
C GLU A 803 -22.06 -2.58 -5.18
N SER A 804 -21.55 -1.63 -5.96
CA SER A 804 -20.33 -0.88 -5.64
C SER A 804 -20.57 0.60 -5.88
N LYS A 805 -20.30 1.45 -4.88
CA LYS A 805 -20.43 2.91 -5.00
C LYS A 805 -19.26 3.65 -4.35
N VAL A 806 -18.86 4.74 -4.98
CA VAL A 806 -17.97 5.75 -4.44
C VAL A 806 -18.76 7.05 -4.29
N VAL A 807 -18.73 7.61 -3.06
CA VAL A 807 -19.34 8.89 -2.72
C VAL A 807 -18.23 9.87 -2.37
N LEU A 808 -18.03 10.90 -3.19
CA LEU A 808 -17.10 11.99 -2.91
C LEU A 808 -17.80 13.08 -2.07
N PRO A 809 -17.08 13.75 -1.15
CA PRO A 809 -17.65 14.81 -0.32
C PRO A 809 -18.15 15.99 -1.17
N THR A 810 -19.22 16.67 -0.73
CA THR A 810 -19.82 17.81 -1.46
C THR A 810 -18.95 19.08 -1.39
N LYS A 811 -19.12 20.05 -2.31
CA LYS A 811 -18.44 21.37 -2.22
C LYS A 811 -18.80 22.03 -0.88
N ASP A 812 -20.07 21.93 -0.51
CA ASP A 812 -20.59 22.49 0.73
C ASP A 812 -19.99 21.81 1.96
N GLN A 813 -19.78 20.50 1.92
CA GLN A 813 -19.07 19.78 2.97
C GLN A 813 -17.61 20.21 3.11
N ILE A 814 -16.89 20.47 2.00
CA ILE A 814 -15.52 20.99 2.04
C ILE A 814 -15.50 22.43 2.60
N ILE A 815 -16.40 23.29 2.12
CA ILE A 815 -16.53 24.67 2.63
C ILE A 815 -16.87 24.65 4.12
N ALA A 816 -17.79 23.78 4.55
CA ALA A 816 -18.16 23.60 5.95
C ALA A 816 -16.96 23.19 6.79
N GLN A 817 -16.15 22.22 6.33
CA GLN A 817 -14.91 21.81 7.00
C GLN A 817 -13.94 22.99 7.15
N MET A 818 -13.72 23.77 6.09
CA MET A 818 -12.81 24.93 6.11
C MET A 818 -13.33 26.06 7.02
N LYS A 819 -14.64 26.32 7.03
CA LYS A 819 -15.26 27.32 7.91
C LYS A 819 -15.19 26.91 9.37
N VAL A 820 -15.47 25.66 9.71
CA VAL A 820 -15.33 25.16 11.08
C VAL A 820 -13.85 25.12 11.50
N LEU A 821 -12.92 24.82 10.59
CA LEU A 821 -11.48 24.95 10.84
C LEU A 821 -11.08 26.41 11.12
N ARG A 822 -11.64 27.37 10.38
CA ARG A 822 -11.47 28.80 10.66
C ARG A 822 -12.02 29.18 12.03
N ALA A 823 -13.22 28.70 12.38
CA ALA A 823 -13.81 28.91 13.70
C ALA A 823 -12.91 28.36 14.82
N PHE A 824 -12.27 27.21 14.63
CA PHE A 824 -11.27 26.68 15.55
C PHE A 824 -10.08 27.62 15.78
N HIS A 825 -9.51 28.19 14.70
CA HIS A 825 -8.42 29.15 14.83
C HIS A 825 -8.87 30.46 15.50
N TYR A 826 -10.09 30.92 15.23
CA TYR A 826 -10.64 32.08 15.94
C TYR A 826 -10.94 31.79 17.40
N TYR A 827 -11.41 30.60 17.76
CA TYR A 827 -11.51 30.17 19.15
C TYR A 827 -10.15 30.29 19.85
N LEU A 828 -9.06 29.77 19.26
CA LEU A 828 -7.71 29.90 19.81
C LEU A 828 -7.24 31.37 19.90
N ALA A 829 -7.61 32.22 18.95
CA ALA A 829 -7.24 33.62 18.96
C ALA A 829 -8.00 34.43 20.02
N ILE A 830 -9.31 34.22 20.16
CA ILE A 830 -10.15 34.74 21.26
C ILE A 830 -9.52 34.35 22.59
N ASP A 831 -9.03 33.13 22.66
CA ASP A 831 -8.42 32.55 23.85
C ASP A 831 -7.10 33.21 24.25
N ALA A 832 -6.22 33.39 23.27
CA ALA A 832 -4.91 33.99 23.46
C ALA A 832 -4.99 35.50 23.75
N PHE A 833 -5.69 36.25 22.89
CA PHE A 833 -5.60 37.71 22.81
C PHE A 833 -6.83 38.46 23.34
N GLY A 834 -7.93 37.76 23.61
CA GLY A 834 -9.18 38.41 24.00
C GLY A 834 -9.90 38.99 22.80
N ASN A 835 -9.65 40.27 22.52
CA ASN A 835 -10.23 40.93 21.35
C ASN A 835 -9.40 40.61 20.11
N ILE A 836 -10.06 40.26 19.01
CA ILE A 836 -9.40 39.80 17.79
C ILE A 836 -10.03 40.38 16.52
N PRO A 837 -9.26 40.64 15.45
CA PRO A 837 -9.84 40.97 14.14
C PRO A 837 -10.47 39.73 13.48
N ILE A 838 -11.66 39.87 12.89
CA ILE A 838 -12.31 38.83 12.09
C ILE A 838 -12.26 39.24 10.62
N VAL A 839 -11.73 38.35 9.78
CA VAL A 839 -11.55 38.54 8.34
C VAL A 839 -12.07 37.30 7.63
N THR A 840 -13.15 37.47 6.87
CA THR A 840 -13.80 36.35 6.18
C THR A 840 -13.73 36.43 4.66
N SER A 841 -13.22 37.55 4.13
CA SER A 841 -13.05 37.82 2.69
C SER A 841 -11.66 38.38 2.42
N PHE A 842 -11.02 37.88 1.35
CA PHE A 842 -9.76 38.42 0.84
C PHE A 842 -9.93 39.74 0.07
N ALA A 843 -11.17 40.15 -0.21
CA ALA A 843 -11.48 41.41 -0.88
C ALA A 843 -11.63 42.60 0.09
N GLN A 844 -11.47 42.36 1.40
CA GLN A 844 -11.57 43.42 2.40
C GLN A 844 -10.33 44.33 2.33
N THR A 845 -10.52 45.58 1.94
CA THR A 845 -9.45 46.58 1.78
C THR A 845 -9.22 47.42 3.05
N ASP A 846 -10.21 47.49 3.94
CA ASP A 846 -10.11 48.25 5.19
C ASP A 846 -9.40 47.42 6.29
N PRO A 847 -8.57 48.07 7.14
CA PRO A 847 -7.98 47.41 8.30
C PRO A 847 -9.07 46.74 9.15
N PRO A 848 -8.92 45.46 9.52
CA PRO A 848 -9.97 44.76 10.23
C PRO A 848 -10.17 45.33 11.62
N ARG A 849 -11.41 45.66 11.97
CA ARG A 849 -11.77 46.15 13.31
C ARG A 849 -11.44 45.07 14.35
N ASN A 850 -10.80 45.49 15.44
CA ASN A 850 -10.62 44.64 16.60
C ASN A 850 -12.00 44.30 17.20
N THR A 851 -12.39 43.04 17.14
CA THR A 851 -13.73 42.57 17.52
C THR A 851 -13.74 42.19 19.00
N PRO A 852 -14.65 42.74 19.81
CA PRO A 852 -14.77 42.36 21.22
C PRO A 852 -14.95 40.86 21.41
N ARG A 853 -14.34 40.30 22.47
CA ARG A 853 -14.36 38.86 22.79
C ARG A 853 -15.76 38.22 22.72
N ALA A 854 -16.78 38.92 23.22
CA ALA A 854 -18.17 38.46 23.21
C ALA A 854 -18.81 38.44 21.80
N GLU A 855 -18.39 39.33 20.90
CA GLU A 855 -18.83 39.35 19.50
C GLU A 855 -18.11 38.25 18.69
N ALA A 856 -16.81 38.07 18.94
CA ALA A 856 -16.04 36.99 18.34
C ALA A 856 -16.54 35.59 18.77
N PHE A 857 -16.95 35.44 20.04
CA PHE A 857 -17.64 34.25 20.53
C PHE A 857 -18.86 33.90 19.68
N LYS A 858 -19.74 34.87 19.42
CA LYS A 858 -20.96 34.68 18.62
C LYS A 858 -20.63 34.31 17.18
N PHE A 859 -19.57 34.90 16.62
CA PHE A 859 -19.10 34.54 15.28
C PHE A 859 -18.65 33.08 15.21
N VAL A 860 -17.79 32.64 16.13
CA VAL A 860 -17.30 31.25 16.19
C VAL A 860 -18.46 30.28 16.38
N GLU A 861 -19.38 30.56 17.32
CA GLU A 861 -20.57 29.76 17.56
C GLU A 861 -21.42 29.62 16.29
N LYS A 862 -21.75 30.75 15.66
CA LYS A 862 -22.56 30.79 14.44
C LYS A 862 -21.89 30.02 13.31
N GLU A 863 -20.59 30.22 13.11
CA GLU A 863 -19.85 29.57 12.04
C GLU A 863 -19.81 28.04 12.22
N ILE A 864 -19.75 27.54 13.45
CA ILE A 864 -19.84 26.10 13.68
C ILE A 864 -21.27 25.60 13.45
N LEU A 865 -22.28 26.24 14.06
CA LEU A 865 -23.67 25.80 14.00
C LEU A 865 -24.24 25.80 12.56
N ASP A 866 -23.90 26.80 11.75
CA ASP A 866 -24.35 26.89 10.37
C ASP A 866 -23.77 25.77 9.48
N ASN A 867 -22.62 25.23 9.85
CA ASN A 867 -21.86 24.31 9.00
C ASN A 867 -21.84 22.86 9.53
N ILE A 868 -22.19 22.63 10.80
CA ILE A 868 -22.05 21.32 11.46
C ILE A 868 -22.84 20.20 10.77
N GLN A 869 -23.99 20.51 10.18
CA GLN A 869 -24.81 19.49 9.52
C GLN A 869 -24.15 18.91 8.27
N ALA A 870 -23.34 19.71 7.57
CA ALA A 870 -22.62 19.31 6.36
C ALA A 870 -21.31 18.56 6.67
N LEU A 871 -20.87 18.50 7.93
CA LEU A 871 -19.64 17.80 8.32
C LEU A 871 -19.82 16.27 8.34
N PRO A 872 -18.77 15.49 8.08
CA PRO A 872 -18.80 14.02 8.24
C PRO A 872 -19.03 13.63 9.71
N ALA A 873 -19.72 12.51 9.94
CA ALA A 873 -20.20 12.12 11.28
C ALA A 873 -19.08 11.80 12.27
N THR A 874 -18.11 10.95 11.90
CA THR A 874 -17.11 10.42 12.83
C THR A 874 -15.72 10.41 12.21
N LEU A 875 -14.68 10.34 13.05
CA LEU A 875 -13.32 10.05 12.61
C LEU A 875 -13.27 8.57 12.17
N ASP A 876 -12.89 8.33 10.93
CA ASP A 876 -12.54 7.02 10.39
C ASP A 876 -11.25 7.18 9.56
N THR A 877 -10.70 6.09 9.03
CA THR A 877 -9.49 6.16 8.19
C THR A 877 -9.64 7.07 6.96
N LYS A 878 -10.88 7.38 6.51
CA LYS A 878 -11.15 8.29 5.39
C LYS A 878 -11.19 9.76 5.82
N ASN A 879 -11.57 10.02 7.07
CA ASN A 879 -11.74 11.36 7.65
C ASN A 879 -10.68 11.70 8.70
N TYR A 880 -9.67 10.85 8.87
CA TYR A 880 -8.53 11.09 9.72
C TYR A 880 -7.83 12.41 9.38
N GLY A 881 -7.53 13.22 10.39
CA GLY A 881 -6.99 14.58 10.22
C GLY A 881 -7.96 15.62 9.64
N LYS A 882 -9.24 15.29 9.41
CA LYS A 882 -10.26 16.21 8.87
C LYS A 882 -11.22 16.72 9.94
N VAL A 883 -11.91 17.81 9.63
CA VAL A 883 -12.95 18.38 10.50
C VAL A 883 -14.23 17.55 10.43
N THR A 884 -14.64 16.99 11.58
CA THR A 884 -15.82 16.13 11.72
C THR A 884 -16.90 16.79 12.59
N LYS A 885 -18.10 16.21 12.65
CA LYS A 885 -19.14 16.59 13.62
C LYS A 885 -18.62 16.43 15.05
N GLY A 886 -17.86 15.37 15.33
CA GLY A 886 -17.18 15.17 16.62
C GLY A 886 -16.31 16.35 17.03
N MET A 887 -15.42 16.78 16.13
CA MET A 887 -14.56 17.95 16.34
C MET A 887 -15.37 19.24 16.55
N ALA A 888 -16.43 19.45 15.74
CA ALA A 888 -17.29 20.63 15.84
C ALA A 888 -18.08 20.69 17.17
N PHE A 889 -18.66 19.57 17.60
CA PHE A 889 -19.33 19.47 18.90
C PHE A 889 -18.36 19.68 20.06
N MET A 890 -17.16 19.11 19.96
CA MET A 890 -16.13 19.28 20.98
C MET A 890 -15.68 20.74 21.08
N LEU A 891 -15.51 21.41 19.94
CA LEU A 891 -15.19 22.84 19.89
C LEU A 891 -16.30 23.69 20.51
N LEU A 892 -17.58 23.41 20.20
CA LEU A 892 -18.71 24.08 20.84
C LEU A 892 -18.75 23.80 22.35
N ALA A 893 -18.46 22.57 22.79
CA ALA A 893 -18.39 22.24 24.21
C ALA A 893 -17.35 23.08 24.94
N ARG A 894 -16.12 23.21 24.38
CA ARG A 894 -15.08 24.09 24.93
C ARG A 894 -15.46 25.57 24.89
N LEU A 895 -16.10 26.01 23.80
CA LEU A 895 -16.60 27.38 23.68
C LEU A 895 -17.63 27.71 24.77
N TYR A 896 -18.62 26.83 24.98
CA TYR A 896 -19.66 26.99 26.01
C TYR A 896 -19.15 26.84 27.42
N ALA A 897 -18.16 25.98 27.64
CA ALA A 897 -17.47 25.88 28.91
C ALA A 897 -16.77 27.20 29.27
N ASN A 898 -16.26 27.96 28.30
CA ASN A 898 -15.63 29.25 28.56
C ASN A 898 -16.59 30.45 28.41
N ALA A 899 -17.90 30.23 28.18
CA ALA A 899 -18.86 31.30 27.92
C ALA A 899 -18.93 32.34 29.04
N GLN A 900 -18.87 31.91 30.32
CA GLN A 900 -18.89 32.85 31.45
C GLN A 900 -17.69 33.80 31.41
N VAL A 901 -16.51 33.30 31.03
CA VAL A 901 -15.28 34.10 30.92
C VAL A 901 -15.32 35.03 29.71
N TYR A 902 -15.84 34.56 28.58
CA TYR A 902 -15.82 35.33 27.32
C TYR A 902 -16.98 36.34 27.20
N THR A 903 -18.11 36.07 27.82
CA THR A 903 -19.37 36.81 27.62
C THR A 903 -20.00 37.32 28.92
N GLY A 904 -19.48 36.91 30.08
CA GLY A 904 -20.09 37.18 31.39
C GLY A 904 -21.26 36.25 31.75
N THR A 905 -21.75 35.43 30.82
CA THR A 905 -22.91 34.54 31.02
C THR A 905 -22.51 33.07 30.90
N ALA A 906 -22.84 32.26 31.92
CA ALA A 906 -22.55 30.83 31.93
C ALA A 906 -23.46 30.03 30.99
N ARG A 907 -22.89 29.02 30.30
CA ARG A 907 -23.62 28.13 29.37
C ARG A 907 -23.36 26.64 29.65
N TRP A 908 -23.36 26.25 30.92
CA TRP A 908 -23.06 24.89 31.38
C TRP A 908 -23.98 23.83 30.77
N ALA A 909 -25.29 24.10 30.71
CA ALA A 909 -26.25 23.16 30.13
C ALA A 909 -26.01 22.91 28.63
N ASP A 910 -25.61 23.95 27.88
CA ASP A 910 -25.29 23.79 26.45
C ASP A 910 -23.97 23.05 26.24
N CYS A 911 -22.98 23.26 27.11
CA CYS A 911 -21.76 22.47 27.12
C CYS A 911 -22.06 20.97 27.30
N ILE A 912 -22.90 20.60 28.27
CA ILE A 912 -23.31 19.20 28.49
C ILE A 912 -23.98 18.62 27.23
N LYS A 913 -24.92 19.35 26.61
CA LYS A 913 -25.57 18.91 25.36
C LYS A 913 -24.56 18.64 24.24
N MET A 914 -23.52 19.46 24.13
CA MET A 914 -22.47 19.25 23.13
C MET A 914 -21.59 18.04 23.46
N CYS A 915 -21.23 17.82 24.73
CA CYS A 915 -20.52 16.62 25.17
C CYS A 915 -21.32 15.33 24.92
N ASP A 916 -22.65 15.38 25.13
CA ASP A 916 -23.54 14.27 24.80
C ASP A 916 -23.62 14.04 23.28
N SER A 917 -23.51 15.11 22.49
CA SER A 917 -23.47 15.03 21.02
C SER A 917 -22.16 14.39 20.51
N VAL A 918 -21.03 14.67 21.18
CA VAL A 918 -19.76 13.95 20.96
C VAL A 918 -19.93 12.47 21.28
N THR A 919 -20.51 12.12 22.43
CA THR A 919 -20.73 10.72 22.83
C THR A 919 -21.58 9.95 21.80
N ARG A 920 -22.62 10.58 21.26
CA ARG A 920 -23.46 9.99 20.21
C ARG A 920 -22.74 9.78 18.87
N GLN A 921 -21.55 10.36 18.67
CA GLN A 921 -20.69 10.06 17.52
C GLN A 921 -19.90 8.75 17.70
N GLY A 922 -20.03 8.04 18.82
CA GLY A 922 -19.43 6.71 19.00
C GLY A 922 -17.98 6.71 19.49
N TYR A 923 -17.44 7.86 19.92
CA TYR A 923 -16.15 7.93 20.61
C TYR A 923 -16.20 7.24 21.98
N GLN A 924 -15.09 6.61 22.37
CA GLN A 924 -14.97 5.82 23.60
C GLN A 924 -13.61 6.05 24.25
N LEU A 925 -13.47 5.81 25.55
CA LEU A 925 -12.16 5.86 26.22
C LEU A 925 -11.33 4.64 25.81
N GLU A 926 -10.03 4.84 25.62
CA GLU A 926 -9.10 3.73 25.44
C GLU A 926 -8.88 2.97 26.76
N ALA A 927 -8.56 1.68 26.67
CA ALA A 927 -8.25 0.86 27.84
C ALA A 927 -6.90 1.24 28.47
N ASP A 928 -5.98 1.77 27.65
CA ASP A 928 -4.68 2.29 28.08
C ASP A 928 -4.58 3.77 27.69
N TYR A 929 -4.26 4.62 28.67
CA TYR A 929 -4.03 6.05 28.45
C TYR A 929 -3.00 6.32 27.35
N PHE A 930 -1.94 5.52 27.29
CA PHE A 930 -0.84 5.72 26.35
C PHE A 930 -1.19 5.33 24.90
N ALA A 931 -2.28 4.59 24.67
CA ALA A 931 -2.73 4.25 23.31
C ALA A 931 -3.01 5.50 22.45
N ASN A 932 -3.50 6.57 23.09
CA ASN A 932 -3.77 7.87 22.46
C ASN A 932 -2.51 8.57 21.93
N PHE A 933 -1.37 8.21 22.48
CA PHE A 933 -0.08 8.82 22.19
C PHE A 933 0.88 7.85 21.52
N SER A 934 0.38 6.72 21.02
CA SER A 934 1.16 5.74 20.25
C SER A 934 1.53 6.25 18.85
N THR A 935 2.60 5.73 18.25
CA THR A 935 3.01 5.99 16.85
C THR A 935 1.92 5.71 15.81
N HIS A 936 0.91 4.92 16.18
CA HIS A 936 -0.24 4.55 15.35
C HIS A 936 -1.57 4.92 16.00
N ASN A 937 -1.62 6.12 16.60
CA ASN A 937 -2.80 6.62 17.29
C ASN A 937 -3.97 6.99 16.34
N GLU A 938 -3.85 6.74 15.04
CA GLU A 938 -4.94 6.90 14.08
C GLU A 938 -6.12 5.95 14.30
N ASN A 939 -5.88 4.87 15.05
CA ASN A 939 -6.87 3.86 15.38
C ASN A 939 -7.49 4.05 16.78
N SER A 940 -7.05 5.05 17.55
CA SER A 940 -7.64 5.34 18.86
C SER A 940 -9.09 5.81 18.68
N LYS A 941 -10.01 5.15 19.39
CA LYS A 941 -11.43 5.49 19.48
C LYS A 941 -11.70 6.67 20.41
N GLU A 942 -10.69 7.08 21.17
CA GLU A 942 -10.75 8.23 22.05
C GLU A 942 -10.35 9.52 21.33
N ASN A 943 -9.56 9.45 20.26
CA ASN A 943 -9.13 10.62 19.49
C ASN A 943 -10.28 11.23 18.66
N ILE A 944 -10.63 12.50 18.92
CA ILE A 944 -11.71 13.23 18.24
C ILE A 944 -11.17 14.06 17.06
N PHE A 945 -10.07 14.77 17.29
CA PHE A 945 -9.39 15.58 16.27
C PHE A 945 -7.89 15.52 16.48
N VAL A 946 -7.18 15.21 15.41
CA VAL A 946 -5.75 14.94 15.36
C VAL A 946 -5.12 15.71 14.21
N VAL A 947 -3.88 16.14 14.38
CA VAL A 947 -3.06 16.72 13.31
C VAL A 947 -2.01 15.68 12.93
N PRO A 948 -2.10 15.08 11.73
CA PRO A 948 -1.18 14.02 11.33
C PRO A 948 0.27 14.51 11.26
N TYR A 949 1.20 13.68 11.73
CA TYR A 949 2.63 13.87 11.58
C TYR A 949 3.04 13.59 10.13
N ASP A 950 3.82 14.52 9.54
CA ASP A 950 4.36 14.38 8.18
C ASP A 950 5.88 14.56 8.20
N ALA A 951 6.59 13.44 8.06
CA ALA A 951 8.05 13.38 8.10
C ALA A 951 8.73 14.21 6.98
N ILE A 952 8.04 14.49 5.86
CA ILE A 952 8.60 15.23 4.72
C ILE A 952 8.38 16.74 4.92
N ASN A 953 7.19 17.13 5.41
CA ASN A 953 6.78 18.54 5.55
C ASN A 953 6.99 19.12 6.97
N ALA A 954 7.52 18.35 7.92
CA ALA A 954 7.90 18.82 9.26
C ALA A 954 8.90 20.00 9.27
N LYS A 955 9.42 20.41 8.10
CA LYS A 955 10.32 21.56 7.90
C LYS A 955 9.68 22.95 8.08
N GLY A 956 8.55 23.08 8.79
CA GLY A 956 7.90 24.40 8.93
C GLY A 956 6.70 24.52 9.87
N MET A 957 6.22 23.46 10.53
CA MET A 957 5.18 23.62 11.56
C MET A 957 5.82 23.96 12.91
N MET A 958 5.76 25.24 13.32
CA MET A 958 6.16 25.70 14.65
C MET A 958 5.46 24.98 15.82
N LEU A 959 4.33 24.29 15.58
CA LEU A 959 3.58 23.60 16.63
C LEU A 959 4.30 22.38 17.22
N HIS A 960 5.07 21.63 16.42
CA HIS A 960 5.90 20.52 16.93
C HIS A 960 7.10 21.00 17.75
N TYR A 961 7.60 22.22 17.48
CA TYR A 961 8.75 22.81 18.16
C TYR A 961 8.44 23.27 19.61
N LEU A 962 7.17 23.48 19.96
CA LEU A 962 6.75 23.89 21.32
C LEU A 962 6.95 22.80 22.38
N THR A 963 7.37 21.60 21.98
CA THR A 963 7.39 20.41 22.84
C THR A 963 8.67 19.57 22.72
N LEU A 964 9.71 20.09 22.07
CA LEU A 964 10.97 19.39 21.82
C LEU A 964 12.11 20.05 22.61
N HIS A 965 13.22 19.36 22.83
CA HIS A 965 14.31 19.84 23.69
C HIS A 965 15.61 20.04 22.91
N TYR A 966 16.53 20.88 23.39
CA TYR A 966 17.74 21.33 22.67
C TYR A 966 18.65 20.19 22.18
N ASN A 967 18.60 19.02 22.82
CA ASN A 967 19.39 17.85 22.42
C ASN A 967 18.71 16.93 21.40
N ASN A 968 17.46 17.21 21.03
CA ASN A 968 16.73 16.41 20.04
C ASN A 968 17.34 16.51 18.65
N ARG A 969 18.11 17.57 18.38
CA ARG A 969 18.99 17.65 17.20
C ARG A 969 19.95 16.46 17.12
N TYR A 970 20.57 16.10 18.24
CA TYR A 970 21.57 15.03 18.31
C TYR A 970 20.91 13.64 18.35
N THR A 971 19.72 13.54 18.95
CA THR A 971 18.95 12.29 19.06
C THR A 971 18.26 11.89 17.74
N TYR A 972 17.81 12.86 16.93
CA TYR A 972 17.00 12.63 15.72
C TYR A 972 17.60 13.20 14.43
N GLY A 973 18.84 13.69 14.46
CA GLY A 973 19.51 14.24 13.27
C GLY A 973 18.84 15.47 12.67
N LEU A 974 18.20 16.31 13.50
CA LEU A 974 17.46 17.48 13.02
C LEU A 974 18.40 18.63 12.60
N PRO A 975 18.05 19.43 11.57
CA PRO A 975 18.92 20.48 11.05
C PRO A 975 19.04 21.71 11.98
N SER A 976 18.17 21.87 12.97
CA SER A 976 18.15 23.01 13.90
C SER A 976 17.69 22.59 15.30
N SER A 977 18.21 23.24 16.36
CA SER A 977 17.76 23.01 17.73
C SER A 977 16.34 23.54 17.95
N PRO A 978 15.42 22.75 18.54
CA PRO A 978 14.08 23.21 18.90
C PRO A 978 14.07 24.02 20.21
N TRP A 979 12.97 24.76 20.45
CA TRP A 979 12.79 25.65 21.60
C TRP A 979 12.50 24.88 22.90
N ASN A 980 12.93 25.41 24.05
CA ASN A 980 12.89 24.77 25.38
C ASN A 980 11.57 24.05 25.70
N GLY A 981 11.62 22.72 25.87
CA GLY A 981 10.50 21.91 26.37
C GLY A 981 10.08 22.33 27.79
N TRP A 982 8.83 22.03 28.16
CA TRP A 982 8.24 22.50 29.42
C TRP A 982 8.78 21.66 30.59
N CYS A 983 9.38 22.32 31.58
CA CYS A 983 9.68 21.71 32.88
C CYS A 983 8.47 21.83 33.80
N THR A 984 8.27 20.88 34.71
CA THR A 984 7.19 20.97 35.70
C THR A 984 7.73 21.08 37.13
N LEU A 985 6.93 21.73 37.98
CA LEU A 985 7.24 21.90 39.40
C LEU A 985 7.24 20.55 40.11
N GLN A 986 8.15 20.38 41.06
CA GLN A 986 8.21 19.20 41.95
C GLN A 986 6.84 18.85 42.54
N ALA A 987 6.12 19.84 43.05
CA ALA A 987 4.79 19.64 43.65
C ALA A 987 3.76 19.05 42.68
N PHE A 988 3.87 19.34 41.38
CA PHE A 988 2.98 18.77 40.37
C PHE A 988 3.39 17.34 40.01
N TYR A 989 4.68 17.06 39.88
CA TYR A 989 5.18 15.69 39.70
C TYR A 989 4.80 14.77 40.88
N GLU A 990 4.92 15.28 42.12
CA GLU A 990 4.54 14.56 43.34
C GLU A 990 3.02 14.45 43.53
N SER A 991 2.22 15.18 42.75
CA SER A 991 0.74 15.06 42.78
C SER A 991 0.21 13.79 42.10
N PHE A 992 1.06 13.07 41.38
CA PHE A 992 0.77 11.74 40.83
C PHE A 992 1.09 10.67 41.88
N GLU A 993 0.16 9.76 42.10
CA GLU A 993 0.36 8.57 42.91
C GLU A 993 1.44 7.66 42.30
N ASP A 994 2.16 6.89 43.13
CA ASP A 994 3.31 6.09 42.66
C ASP A 994 2.94 4.99 41.64
N ASP A 995 1.70 4.50 41.69
CA ASP A 995 1.14 3.53 40.75
C ASP A 995 0.24 4.17 39.67
N ASP A 996 0.20 5.50 39.58
CA ASP A 996 -0.43 6.18 38.44
C ASP A 996 0.48 5.98 37.22
N LYS A 997 0.00 5.23 36.24
CA LYS A 997 0.73 4.93 35.01
C LYS A 997 1.18 6.19 34.28
N ARG A 998 0.45 7.30 34.41
CA ARG A 998 0.83 8.58 33.80
C ARG A 998 2.14 9.10 34.40
N LYS A 999 2.49 8.79 35.65
CA LYS A 999 3.74 9.24 36.30
C LYS A 999 5.00 8.78 35.55
N THR A 1000 4.92 7.70 34.75
CA THR A 1000 6.03 7.24 33.90
C THR A 1000 6.27 8.15 32.69
N MET A 1001 5.42 9.16 32.46
CA MET A 1001 5.59 10.16 31.41
C MET A 1001 6.57 11.27 31.79
N PHE A 1002 7.23 11.21 32.95
CA PHE A 1002 8.21 12.21 33.35
C PHE A 1002 9.63 11.65 33.30
N LEU A 1003 10.51 12.39 32.64
CA LEU A 1003 11.94 12.18 32.57
C LEU A 1003 12.62 12.83 33.77
N GLU A 1004 13.40 12.02 34.48
CA GLU A 1004 14.21 12.42 35.62
C GLU A 1004 15.60 11.78 35.50
N GLY A 1005 16.63 12.44 36.02
CA GLY A 1005 17.99 11.90 36.06
C GLY A 1005 18.76 12.07 34.76
N GLN A 1006 19.80 11.26 34.56
CA GLN A 1006 20.68 11.33 33.39
C GLN A 1006 19.96 10.92 32.10
N GLN A 1007 20.11 11.72 31.05
CA GLN A 1007 19.54 11.43 29.73
C GLN A 1007 20.56 10.78 28.78
N TYR A 1008 20.06 10.02 27.80
CA TYR A 1008 20.86 9.23 26.87
C TYR A 1008 20.38 9.43 25.43
N SER A 1009 21.29 9.33 24.45
CA SER A 1009 20.94 9.25 23.03
C SER A 1009 20.42 7.85 22.68
N GLN A 1010 19.90 7.69 21.45
CA GLN A 1010 19.35 6.43 20.95
C GLN A 1010 20.34 5.25 20.99
N ASP A 1011 21.64 5.53 20.84
CA ASP A 1011 22.73 4.54 20.93
C ASP A 1011 23.19 4.27 22.38
N GLY A 1012 22.56 4.89 23.38
CA GLY A 1012 22.87 4.73 24.79
C GLY A 1012 24.01 5.62 25.30
N THR A 1013 24.48 6.59 24.51
CA THR A 1013 25.51 7.54 24.95
C THR A 1013 24.91 8.59 25.90
N PRO A 1014 25.54 8.91 27.06
CA PRO A 1014 25.05 9.96 27.95
C PRO A 1014 25.01 11.33 27.24
N LEU A 1015 23.85 11.97 27.24
CA LEU A 1015 23.68 13.32 26.69
C LEU A 1015 24.32 14.36 27.60
N LYS A 1016 24.78 15.45 27.00
CA LYS A 1016 25.41 16.60 27.66
C LYS A 1016 24.68 17.89 27.32
N THR A 1017 24.80 18.91 28.17
CA THR A 1017 24.32 20.27 27.91
C THR A 1017 25.13 20.91 26.78
N GLU A 1018 24.67 22.07 26.28
CA GLU A 1018 25.41 22.84 25.26
C GLU A 1018 26.77 23.32 25.77
N GLN A 1019 26.95 23.38 27.09
CA GLN A 1019 28.19 23.73 27.79
C GLN A 1019 29.09 22.52 28.09
N GLY A 1020 28.65 21.30 27.74
CA GLY A 1020 29.43 20.07 27.89
C GLY A 1020 29.25 19.33 29.22
N ASP A 1021 28.38 19.81 30.11
CA ASP A 1021 28.07 19.16 31.39
C ASP A 1021 27.10 17.98 31.21
N PRO A 1022 27.05 16.98 32.10
CA PRO A 1022 26.06 15.91 32.02
C PRO A 1022 24.62 16.45 32.03
N LEU A 1023 23.79 15.98 31.08
CA LEU A 1023 22.38 16.34 31.06
C LEU A 1023 21.59 15.51 32.08
N ILE A 1024 21.41 16.06 33.27
CA ILE A 1024 20.67 15.45 34.38
C ILE A 1024 19.46 16.32 34.70
N PHE A 1025 18.24 15.78 34.63
CA PHE A 1025 17.03 16.46 35.07
C PHE A 1025 16.80 16.28 36.58
N THR A 1026 16.75 17.37 37.33
CA THR A 1026 16.46 17.38 38.78
C THR A 1026 14.98 17.66 39.03
N ARG A 1027 14.44 17.33 40.21
CA ARG A 1027 13.03 17.69 40.54
C ARG A 1027 12.82 19.17 40.80
N THR A 1028 13.87 19.89 41.18
CA THR A 1028 13.81 21.27 41.64
C THR A 1028 13.99 22.25 40.49
N ILE A 1029 13.23 23.34 40.52
CA ILE A 1029 13.36 24.49 39.61
C ILE A 1029 13.66 25.71 40.46
N GLY A 1030 14.78 26.40 40.20
CA GLY A 1030 15.15 27.61 40.94
C GLY A 1030 14.32 28.82 40.52
N ASP A 1031 14.10 28.99 39.22
CA ASP A 1031 13.28 30.05 38.64
C ASP A 1031 12.47 29.48 37.47
N LEU A 1032 11.14 29.50 37.57
CA LEU A 1032 10.26 28.96 36.53
C LEU A 1032 10.35 29.72 35.20
N ALA A 1033 10.74 31.00 35.23
CA ALA A 1033 10.90 31.82 34.04
C ALA A 1033 12.29 31.66 33.38
N ASN A 1034 13.29 31.22 34.15
CA ASN A 1034 14.68 31.07 33.71
C ASN A 1034 15.29 29.71 34.14
N ALA A 1035 14.48 28.66 34.13
CA ALA A 1035 14.88 27.34 34.60
C ALA A 1035 16.11 26.86 33.82
N LYS A 1036 17.14 26.41 34.54
CA LYS A 1036 18.32 25.89 33.88
C LYS A 1036 17.99 24.63 33.09
N GLN A 1037 18.86 24.35 32.15
CA GLN A 1037 18.85 23.20 31.26
C GLN A 1037 18.65 21.84 31.98
N THR A 1038 19.15 21.75 33.22
CA THR A 1038 19.13 20.58 34.11
C THR A 1038 18.06 20.64 35.21
N GLU A 1039 17.37 21.77 35.38
CA GLU A 1039 16.39 21.96 36.46
C GLU A 1039 14.98 21.54 36.05
N GLY A 1040 14.27 20.82 36.91
CA GLY A 1040 12.89 20.33 36.72
C GLY A 1040 12.80 18.97 36.00
N VAL A 1041 11.77 18.17 36.30
CA VAL A 1041 11.48 16.96 35.52
C VAL A 1041 10.86 17.36 34.17
N ARG A 1042 11.16 16.60 33.11
CA ARG A 1042 10.61 16.86 31.77
C ARG A 1042 9.49 15.90 31.46
N ILE A 1043 8.55 16.30 30.64
CA ILE A 1043 7.52 15.39 30.15
C ILE A 1043 8.09 14.63 28.95
N VAL A 1044 8.11 13.29 29.01
CA VAL A 1044 8.42 12.38 27.91
C VAL A 1044 7.50 12.76 26.74
N LYS A 1045 8.06 13.15 25.60
CA LYS A 1045 7.28 13.26 24.36
C LYS A 1045 8.05 12.68 23.17
N TYR A 1046 9.37 12.88 23.15
CA TYR A 1046 10.27 12.44 22.07
C TYR A 1046 11.70 12.22 22.60
N GLU A 1047 11.89 11.66 23.80
CA GLU A 1047 13.23 11.45 24.38
C GLU A 1047 13.34 10.02 24.92
N ILE A 1048 14.46 9.36 24.60
CA ILE A 1048 14.75 8.00 25.05
C ILE A 1048 15.40 8.08 26.42
N GLN A 1049 14.67 7.67 27.47
CA GLN A 1049 15.27 7.36 28.75
C GLN A 1049 15.59 5.87 28.82
N LYS A 1050 16.83 5.55 29.18
CA LYS A 1050 17.27 4.16 29.38
C LYS A 1050 16.33 3.46 30.38
N ASN A 1051 15.78 2.31 29.97
CA ASN A 1051 14.84 1.47 30.74
C ASN A 1051 13.39 2.00 30.84
N THR A 1052 12.95 2.93 29.99
CA THR A 1052 11.52 3.25 29.89
C THR A 1052 10.82 2.39 28.82
N PRO A 1053 9.62 1.85 29.10
CA PRO A 1053 8.91 0.97 28.15
C PRO A 1053 8.21 1.72 26.99
N TYR A 1054 8.30 3.05 26.92
CA TYR A 1054 7.55 3.90 25.97
C TYR A 1054 8.48 4.64 24.99
N ALA A 1055 9.41 3.92 24.34
CA ALA A 1055 10.41 4.48 23.42
C ALA A 1055 9.85 4.73 21.99
N ASP A 1056 10.22 5.88 21.41
CA ASP A 1056 9.90 6.44 20.08
C ASP A 1056 8.40 6.61 19.73
N GLN A 1057 7.97 7.87 19.55
CA GLN A 1057 6.58 8.21 19.22
C GLN A 1057 6.54 9.20 18.04
N ASP A 1058 6.70 8.73 16.80
CA ASP A 1058 6.27 9.39 15.55
C ASP A 1058 4.72 9.54 15.48
N ASN A 1059 4.10 9.93 16.59
CA ASN A 1059 2.65 9.93 16.77
C ASN A 1059 2.01 11.20 16.21
N ASP A 1060 0.73 11.10 15.84
CA ASP A 1060 -0.03 12.27 15.41
C ASP A 1060 -0.41 13.14 16.61
N LEU A 1061 -0.43 14.46 16.43
CA LEU A 1061 -0.74 15.38 17.52
C LEU A 1061 -2.23 15.38 17.81
N VAL A 1062 -2.61 14.84 18.96
CA VAL A 1062 -3.99 14.84 19.43
C VAL A 1062 -4.39 16.22 19.95
N ILE A 1063 -5.42 16.82 19.35
CA ILE A 1063 -5.96 18.13 19.75
C ILE A 1063 -7.17 17.96 20.69
N PHE A 1064 -8.06 17.02 20.38
CA PHE A 1064 -9.24 16.71 21.17
C PHE A 1064 -9.40 15.22 21.40
N ARG A 1065 -9.78 14.83 22.62
CA ARG A 1065 -10.07 13.46 23.04
C ARG A 1065 -11.44 13.32 23.65
N TYR A 1066 -11.97 12.11 23.66
CA TYR A 1066 -13.24 11.79 24.31
C TYR A 1066 -13.20 12.04 25.82
N ALA A 1067 -12.05 11.80 26.47
CA ALA A 1067 -11.85 12.20 27.85
C ALA A 1067 -12.12 13.69 28.08
N ASP A 1068 -11.83 14.58 27.13
CA ASP A 1068 -12.07 16.03 27.29
C ASP A 1068 -13.56 16.36 27.32
N ALA A 1069 -14.35 15.72 26.44
CA ALA A 1069 -15.81 15.83 26.48
C ALA A 1069 -16.38 15.35 27.82
N LEU A 1070 -15.87 14.23 28.34
CA LEU A 1070 -16.29 13.69 29.64
C LEU A 1070 -15.91 14.63 30.79
N MET A 1071 -14.67 15.10 30.83
CA MET A 1071 -14.18 15.97 31.91
C MET A 1071 -14.82 17.37 31.86
N LEU A 1072 -15.18 17.90 30.68
CA LEU A 1072 -15.96 19.14 30.56
C LEU A 1072 -17.40 18.95 31.04
N LYS A 1073 -18.02 17.82 30.68
CA LYS A 1073 -19.35 17.46 31.17
C LYS A 1073 -19.37 17.34 32.68
N ALA A 1074 -18.39 16.66 33.26
CA ALA A 1074 -18.24 16.53 34.72
C ALA A 1074 -18.13 17.90 35.39
N GLU A 1075 -17.35 18.83 34.82
CA GLU A 1075 -17.26 20.18 35.37
C GLU A 1075 -18.59 20.93 35.34
N CYS A 1076 -19.27 20.90 34.20
CA CYS A 1076 -20.56 21.59 34.06
C CYS A 1076 -21.60 21.01 35.01
N LEU A 1077 -21.64 19.69 35.18
CA LEU A 1077 -22.49 19.00 36.15
C LEU A 1077 -22.17 19.45 37.58
N LEU A 1078 -20.89 19.50 37.94
CA LEU A 1078 -20.44 19.92 39.27
C LEU A 1078 -20.80 21.38 39.56
N ARG A 1079 -20.58 22.29 38.59
CA ARG A 1079 -20.99 23.70 38.67
C ARG A 1079 -22.52 23.90 38.74
N MET A 1080 -23.29 22.88 38.35
CA MET A 1080 -24.75 22.83 38.45
C MET A 1080 -25.25 22.06 39.67
N GLY A 1081 -24.38 21.66 40.60
CA GLY A 1081 -24.74 20.96 41.84
C GLY A 1081 -25.02 19.46 41.68
N ARG A 1082 -24.62 18.84 40.56
CA ARG A 1082 -24.84 17.41 40.26
C ARG A 1082 -23.56 16.60 40.52
N GLU A 1083 -23.08 16.61 41.77
CA GLU A 1083 -21.79 16.03 42.15
C GLU A 1083 -21.70 14.52 41.86
N GLY A 1084 -22.71 13.73 42.22
CA GLY A 1084 -22.65 12.26 42.06
C GLY A 1084 -22.44 11.82 40.61
N GLU A 1085 -23.06 12.51 39.66
CA GLU A 1085 -22.88 12.25 38.22
C GLU A 1085 -21.51 12.71 37.72
N ALA A 1086 -21.03 13.86 38.18
CA ALA A 1086 -19.70 14.34 37.86
C ALA A 1086 -18.61 13.40 38.40
N LEU A 1087 -18.76 12.93 39.63
CA LEU A 1087 -17.85 11.99 40.29
C LEU A 1087 -17.78 10.66 39.54
N ALA A 1088 -18.91 10.11 39.10
CA ALA A 1088 -18.94 8.87 38.32
C ALA A 1088 -18.17 9.01 36.99
N ILE A 1089 -18.33 10.15 36.29
CA ILE A 1089 -17.61 10.42 35.04
C ILE A 1089 -16.09 10.52 35.29
N VAL A 1090 -15.67 11.28 36.31
CA VAL A 1090 -14.24 11.44 36.64
C VAL A 1090 -13.62 10.10 37.03
N ASN A 1091 -14.32 9.29 37.85
CA ASN A 1091 -13.82 7.98 38.25
C ASN A 1091 -13.70 7.01 37.06
N ASN A 1092 -14.62 7.08 36.09
CA ASN A 1092 -14.51 6.31 34.85
C ASN A 1092 -13.27 6.71 34.04
N VAL A 1093 -13.02 8.02 33.89
CA VAL A 1093 -11.80 8.51 33.22
C VAL A 1093 -10.54 8.09 34.00
N ARG A 1094 -10.58 8.13 35.34
CA ARG A 1094 -9.43 7.81 36.21
C ARG A 1094 -9.08 6.33 36.21
N ALA A 1095 -10.06 5.43 36.06
CA ALA A 1095 -9.87 3.99 36.22
C ALA A 1095 -8.78 3.38 35.33
N ARG A 1096 -8.61 3.85 34.08
CA ARG A 1096 -7.58 3.33 33.14
C ARG A 1096 -6.13 3.70 33.52
N ASN A 1097 -5.96 4.72 34.35
CA ASN A 1097 -4.65 5.26 34.71
C ASN A 1097 -3.95 4.46 35.82
N PHE A 1098 -4.63 3.47 36.42
CA PHE A 1098 -4.11 2.66 37.52
C PHE A 1098 -4.13 1.17 37.13
N GLU A 1099 -3.31 0.36 37.80
CA GLU A 1099 -3.37 -1.11 37.66
C GLU A 1099 -4.58 -1.69 38.38
N SER A 1100 -4.99 -1.09 39.50
CA SER A 1100 -6.22 -1.37 40.22
C SER A 1100 -7.05 -0.09 40.33
N ALA A 1101 -8.36 -0.17 40.07
CA ALA A 1101 -9.20 1.03 40.02
C ALA A 1101 -9.21 1.76 41.38
N LYS A 1102 -8.76 3.01 41.38
CA LYS A 1102 -8.81 3.91 42.55
C LYS A 1102 -9.88 4.98 42.30
N PRO A 1103 -11.11 4.83 42.79
CA PRO A 1103 -12.11 5.89 42.71
C PRO A 1103 -11.83 7.00 43.73
N LEU A 1104 -12.15 8.25 43.38
CA LEU A 1104 -12.23 9.37 44.31
C LEU A 1104 -13.48 9.22 45.19
N PRO A 1105 -13.41 9.55 46.49
CA PRO A 1105 -14.55 9.46 47.41
C PRO A 1105 -15.53 10.64 47.28
N ALA A 1106 -15.05 11.80 46.83
CA ALA A 1106 -15.84 13.01 46.61
C ALA A 1106 -15.18 13.87 45.52
N LEU A 1107 -15.92 14.80 44.91
CA LEU A 1107 -15.41 15.65 43.83
C LEU A 1107 -15.67 17.13 44.10
N THR A 1108 -14.59 17.90 44.28
CA THR A 1108 -14.64 19.38 44.32
C THR A 1108 -14.11 19.98 43.02
N LEU A 1109 -14.36 21.27 42.77
CA LEU A 1109 -13.80 21.96 41.61
C LEU A 1109 -12.27 21.93 41.61
N ASP A 1110 -11.62 22.03 42.77
CA ASP A 1110 -10.17 21.95 42.87
C ASP A 1110 -9.63 20.54 42.57
N ILE A 1111 -10.31 19.49 43.04
CA ILE A 1111 -9.95 18.10 42.71
C ILE A 1111 -10.14 17.83 41.22
N LEU A 1112 -11.27 18.27 40.65
CA LEU A 1112 -11.53 18.13 39.21
C LEU A 1112 -10.50 18.90 38.38
N LEU A 1113 -10.16 20.12 38.79
CA LEU A 1113 -9.13 20.93 38.15
C LEU A 1113 -7.78 20.20 38.20
N ALA A 1114 -7.41 19.60 39.34
CA ALA A 1114 -6.18 18.82 39.47
C ALA A 1114 -6.19 17.59 38.54
N GLU A 1115 -7.27 16.80 38.51
CA GLU A 1115 -7.38 15.63 37.63
C GLU A 1115 -7.35 15.99 36.15
N ARG A 1116 -8.01 17.09 35.73
CA ARG A 1116 -7.87 17.62 34.35
C ARG A 1116 -6.42 17.99 34.03
N GLY A 1117 -5.70 18.55 35.00
CA GLY A 1117 -4.29 18.90 34.85
C GLY A 1117 -3.40 17.67 34.63
N LYS A 1118 -3.67 16.57 35.34
CA LYS A 1118 -2.97 15.29 35.16
C LYS A 1118 -3.36 14.60 33.84
N GLU A 1119 -4.64 14.63 33.48
CA GLU A 1119 -5.18 13.95 32.30
C GLU A 1119 -4.81 14.60 30.97
N PHE A 1120 -4.74 15.94 30.89
CA PHE A 1120 -4.48 16.69 29.64
C PHE A 1120 -3.14 17.41 29.63
N ILE A 1121 -2.16 16.84 30.33
CA ILE A 1121 -0.83 17.44 30.50
C ILE A 1121 -0.07 17.54 29.16
N TRP A 1122 -0.27 16.63 28.21
CA TRP A 1122 0.43 16.62 26.90
C TRP A 1122 -0.14 17.58 25.87
N GLU A 1123 -1.41 17.95 26.01
CA GLU A 1123 -2.16 18.73 25.03
C GLU A 1123 -2.01 20.25 25.22
N GLY A 1124 -1.25 20.69 26.22
CA GLY A 1124 -0.88 22.11 26.41
C GLY A 1124 -2.05 23.06 26.70
N CYS A 1125 -3.25 22.54 27.00
CA CYS A 1125 -4.49 23.31 27.08
C CYS A 1125 -4.82 23.85 28.50
N ARG A 1126 -3.85 23.88 29.42
CA ARG A 1126 -4.11 24.08 30.84
C ARG A 1126 -4.53 25.50 31.23
N ARG A 1127 -4.08 26.52 30.49
CA ARG A 1127 -4.31 27.94 30.83
C ARG A 1127 -5.80 28.28 30.98
N GLN A 1128 -6.65 27.81 30.07
CA GLN A 1128 -8.08 28.16 30.11
C GLN A 1128 -8.81 27.55 31.28
N ASP A 1129 -8.43 26.33 31.66
CA ASP A 1129 -8.94 25.74 32.90
C ASP A 1129 -8.53 26.61 34.08
N LEU A 1130 -7.29 27.08 34.17
CA LEU A 1130 -6.87 27.95 35.27
C LEU A 1130 -7.61 29.29 35.29
N ILE A 1131 -7.84 29.92 34.14
CA ILE A 1131 -8.61 31.18 34.04
C ILE A 1131 -10.06 30.95 34.46
N ARG A 1132 -10.71 29.90 33.94
CA ARG A 1132 -12.12 29.57 34.22
C ARG A 1132 -12.37 29.12 35.65
N PHE A 1133 -11.36 28.60 36.34
CA PHE A 1133 -11.41 28.27 37.76
C PHE A 1133 -10.88 29.41 38.65
N GLY A 1134 -10.54 30.56 38.08
CA GLY A 1134 -10.06 31.73 38.83
C GLY A 1134 -8.68 31.55 39.48
N LYS A 1135 -7.89 30.57 39.02
CA LYS A 1135 -6.53 30.30 39.51
C LYS A 1135 -5.44 31.03 38.72
N TRP A 1136 -5.79 31.61 37.56
CA TRP A 1136 -4.88 32.44 36.76
C TRP A 1136 -5.55 33.75 36.33
N ASN A 1137 -5.00 34.87 36.77
CA ASN A 1137 -5.47 36.24 36.45
C ASN A 1137 -4.36 37.14 35.86
N SER A 1138 -3.16 36.61 35.64
CA SER A 1138 -2.02 37.37 35.13
C SER A 1138 -2.09 37.61 33.62
N ALA A 1139 -1.56 38.75 33.18
CA ALA A 1139 -1.37 39.07 31.76
C ALA A 1139 -0.36 38.12 31.10
N TRP A 1140 -0.39 38.05 29.76
CA TRP A 1140 0.48 37.15 29.00
C TRP A 1140 1.96 37.54 29.15
N GLN A 1141 2.86 36.57 29.15
CA GLN A 1141 4.29 36.85 29.11
C GLN A 1141 4.57 37.66 27.83
N PHE A 1142 5.17 38.85 27.96
CA PHE A 1142 5.38 39.83 26.87
C PHE A 1142 4.19 40.76 26.52
N HIS A 1143 3.11 40.80 27.30
CA HIS A 1143 2.06 41.81 27.15
C HIS A 1143 1.48 42.26 28.51
N PRO A 1144 1.65 43.52 28.93
CA PRO A 1144 1.00 44.02 30.14
C PRO A 1144 -0.52 44.15 29.94
N ALA A 1145 -1.29 44.14 31.03
CA ALA A 1145 -2.77 44.13 30.98
C ALA A 1145 -3.38 45.37 30.29
N ASP A 1146 -2.59 46.44 30.14
CA ASP A 1146 -2.91 47.76 29.60
C ASP A 1146 -2.07 48.15 28.36
N GLY A 1147 -1.29 47.22 27.78
CA GLY A 1147 -0.37 47.53 26.68
C GLY A 1147 -1.05 47.84 25.34
N GLU A 1148 -0.61 48.91 24.66
CA GLU A 1148 -0.96 49.18 23.25
C GLU A 1148 -0.39 48.09 22.30
N TYR A 1149 -1.20 47.72 21.31
CA TYR A 1149 -0.89 46.68 20.32
C TYR A 1149 0.35 47.04 19.50
N ARG A 1150 1.39 46.19 19.55
CA ARG A 1150 2.56 46.32 18.66
C ARG A 1150 2.20 46.00 17.22
N LYS A 1151 2.63 46.85 16.29
CA LYS A 1151 2.66 46.63 14.85
C LYS A 1151 3.73 45.58 14.55
N LEU A 1152 3.32 44.41 14.07
CA LEU A 1152 4.07 43.17 14.31
C LEU A 1152 5.22 42.83 13.35
N PHE A 1153 5.43 43.51 12.21
CA PHE A 1153 6.54 43.13 11.31
C PHE A 1153 7.20 44.31 10.59
N PRO A 1154 8.54 44.31 10.39
CA PRO A 1154 9.20 45.26 9.50
C PRO A 1154 8.79 44.98 8.05
N ILE A 1155 8.55 46.05 7.30
CA ILE A 1155 8.32 45.97 5.86
C ILE A 1155 9.68 45.64 5.20
N PRO A 1156 9.82 44.56 4.40
CA PRO A 1156 11.07 44.25 3.73
C PRO A 1156 11.55 45.41 2.86
N GLN A 1157 12.85 45.72 2.89
CA GLN A 1157 13.39 46.91 2.20
C GLN A 1157 13.06 46.94 0.71
N ALA A 1158 13.09 45.78 0.04
CA ALA A 1158 12.70 45.68 -1.38
C ALA A 1158 11.26 46.11 -1.67
N GLN A 1159 10.34 46.04 -0.69
CA GLN A 1159 8.96 46.51 -0.80
C GLN A 1159 8.85 48.01 -0.49
N LEU A 1160 9.65 48.53 0.45
CA LEU A 1160 9.78 49.97 0.72
C LEU A 1160 10.38 50.70 -0.49
N ASP A 1161 11.39 50.10 -1.12
CA ASP A 1161 12.06 50.66 -2.30
C ASP A 1161 11.16 50.60 -3.55
N ALA A 1162 10.34 49.55 -3.67
CA ALA A 1162 9.42 49.37 -4.78
C ALA A 1162 8.14 50.23 -4.69
N ASN A 1163 7.83 50.78 -3.52
CA ASN A 1163 6.65 51.63 -3.33
C ASN A 1163 6.94 52.79 -2.36
N PRO A 1164 7.14 54.01 -2.88
CA PRO A 1164 7.52 55.18 -2.07
C PRO A 1164 6.42 55.67 -1.11
N ASN A 1165 5.21 55.12 -1.18
CA ASN A 1165 4.13 55.42 -0.23
C ASN A 1165 4.15 54.52 1.01
N LEU A 1166 5.00 53.49 1.05
CA LEU A 1166 5.17 52.65 2.23
C LEU A 1166 6.22 53.28 3.17
N VAL A 1167 5.83 53.49 4.44
CA VAL A 1167 6.73 53.98 5.48
C VAL A 1167 6.99 52.85 6.47
N GLN A 1168 8.26 52.61 6.79
CA GLN A 1168 8.67 51.56 7.74
C GLN A 1168 7.95 51.74 9.09
N ASN A 1169 7.61 50.64 9.76
CA ASN A 1169 6.97 50.70 11.07
C ASN A 1169 7.89 51.40 12.09
N PRO A 1170 7.40 52.35 12.91
CA PRO A 1170 8.23 53.10 13.85
C PRO A 1170 8.98 52.17 14.81
N GLY A 1171 10.31 52.34 14.90
CA GLY A 1171 11.19 51.51 15.75
C GLY A 1171 12.05 50.49 14.99
N TYR A 1172 11.89 50.36 13.67
CA TYR A 1172 12.79 49.60 12.80
C TYR A 1172 13.48 50.57 11.82
N LYS A 1173 14.83 50.59 11.82
CA LYS A 1173 15.66 51.39 10.90
C LYS A 1173 16.03 50.60 9.66
#